data_AF-M2ZYI6-F1
#
_entry.id   AF-M2ZYI6-F1
#
_cell.length_a   1.000
_cell.length_b   1.000
_cell.length_c   1.000
_cell.angle_alpha   90.00
_cell.angle_beta   90.00
_cell.angle_gamma   90.00
#
_symmetry.space_group_name_H-M   'P 1'
#
loop_
_entity.id
_entity.type
_entity.pdbx_description
1 polymer ?
#
loop_
_entity_poly.entity_id
_entity_poly.type
_entity_poly.pdbx_seq_one_letter_code
_entity_poly.pdbx_strand_id
1 'polypeptide(L)'
;MSLWSTALSPGMLSEYVWIDLMPWLDRYGSARNAQLAALAPDERWWERRSPAETAASADVVAICGELARIYVTEHPDLVFSAGIADTVDVPVAALGLGTRAAATVARLPRAATTAGLLGYTPAALFSVRGAGPETVHQIVQAVLVLAILRDPASLRVATDAPTLPPALSLLLDDLVALARWRGLRADPDRPLVRVELEDGAPEEIQQVAARIAALTARDLPLPAPPRALDELAAYVAGLAAPERDAIRRRVLGDEPPDPDAPSTFAFGTAVGDLLAALRVDVRPVAAVERILASRPELAQPVPGLDVPLWRALARLDDRFEVVDGWVAVPGIAEAERRTHALLAEFESPNGVVEPAAVAVVWNLPAAEFAAWLRRCGVPMFEGRALTRRSAFADHAAAVLEVIGDPLTAAELVDRMGTPAGPAAVIDAMGADERFSLAEDDRWALTEWETDEENAVRGRIARIVDADGGAADLGRVVDRLVERFGVSPTSARIFAGSGDFEIVDGRVRRRRRTHVSIKPPHRTRRLYRLGDVWRLRVTATRDHLRGADFPVPSAVAGVVGCVPGREVALSSRLGTQVVRWTGASPHLGSVRRFLEDLGVDEGNEMFLEFHPGGRFDVLPLRTVADNAEPLRKALALIGHSAPEIVPEDGVAPAFAAAVGLGDETRPRRVLSAYRARHEAEVTALLEQAWVRVPS
;
A
#
# COMPACT_ATOMS: atom_id res chain seq x y z
N MET A 1 -17.97 -31.75 -8.79
CA MET A 1 -16.50 -31.84 -8.81
C MET A 1 -15.98 -31.13 -10.06
N SER A 2 -14.84 -30.46 -9.97
CA SER A 2 -14.29 -29.60 -11.02
C SER A 2 -13.53 -30.46 -12.05
N LEU A 3 -13.64 -30.21 -13.36
CA LEU A 3 -12.88 -30.87 -14.46
C LEU A 3 -11.34 -30.92 -14.31
N TRP A 4 -10.82 -30.29 -13.27
CA TRP A 4 -9.42 -29.94 -13.01
C TRP A 4 -8.82 -30.81 -11.91
N SER A 5 -9.68 -31.45 -11.12
CA SER A 5 -9.29 -32.36 -10.02
C SER A 5 -9.27 -33.83 -10.46
N THR A 6 -9.55 -34.11 -11.74
CA THR A 6 -9.56 -35.47 -12.29
C THR A 6 -8.47 -35.54 -13.35
N ALA A 7 -7.57 -36.52 -13.25
CA ALA A 7 -6.58 -36.76 -14.29
C ALA A 7 -7.32 -37.05 -15.62
N LEU A 8 -7.10 -36.21 -16.63
CA LEU A 8 -7.71 -36.43 -17.94
C LEU A 8 -7.01 -37.63 -18.59
N SER A 9 -7.73 -38.74 -18.76
CA SER A 9 -7.20 -39.91 -19.45
C SER A 9 -7.02 -39.62 -20.95
N PRO A 10 -6.01 -40.22 -21.62
CA PRO A 10 -5.74 -39.98 -23.03
C PRO A 10 -6.95 -40.18 -23.96
N GLY A 11 -7.85 -41.12 -23.62
CA GLY A 11 -9.07 -41.38 -24.38
C GLY A 11 -10.12 -40.25 -24.35
N MET A 12 -10.00 -39.31 -23.41
CA MET A 12 -10.85 -38.10 -23.35
C MET A 12 -10.28 -36.92 -24.14
N LEU A 13 -9.03 -37.03 -24.60
CA LEU A 13 -8.29 -35.96 -25.26
C LEU A 13 -8.32 -36.09 -26.77
N SER A 14 -8.25 -34.94 -27.43
CA SER A 14 -8.22 -34.80 -28.88
C SER A 14 -6.96 -35.43 -29.47
N GLU A 15 -7.13 -36.00 -30.66
CA GLU A 15 -6.03 -36.56 -31.48
C GLU A 15 -5.46 -35.53 -32.46
N TYR A 16 -6.05 -34.32 -32.54
CA TYR A 16 -5.51 -33.21 -33.34
C TYR A 16 -4.30 -32.58 -32.66
N VAL A 17 -3.38 -32.06 -33.47
CA VAL A 17 -2.16 -31.42 -32.98
C VAL A 17 -2.51 -30.11 -32.27
N TRP A 18 -1.76 -29.75 -31.22
CA TRP A 18 -2.04 -28.55 -30.42
C TRP A 18 -2.15 -27.26 -31.24
N ILE A 19 -1.28 -27.04 -32.24
CA ILE A 19 -1.33 -25.85 -33.11
C ILE A 19 -2.62 -25.77 -33.92
N ASP A 20 -3.20 -26.92 -34.29
CA ASP A 20 -4.47 -26.96 -35.02
C ASP A 20 -5.64 -26.61 -34.08
N LEU A 21 -5.58 -27.05 -32.82
CA LEU A 21 -6.59 -26.72 -31.80
C LEU A 21 -6.47 -25.26 -31.32
N MET A 22 -5.25 -24.74 -31.27
CA MET A 22 -4.89 -23.43 -30.71
C MET A 22 -4.00 -22.64 -31.69
N PRO A 23 -4.55 -22.06 -32.77
CA PRO A 23 -3.76 -21.43 -33.84
C PRO A 23 -2.83 -20.29 -33.40
N TRP A 24 -3.07 -19.67 -32.25
CA TRP A 24 -2.20 -18.62 -31.71
C TRP A 24 -0.78 -19.12 -31.37
N LEU A 25 -0.60 -20.44 -31.21
CA LEU A 25 0.70 -21.07 -30.96
C LEU A 25 1.66 -20.96 -32.15
N ASP A 26 1.17 -20.71 -33.37
CA ASP A 26 1.99 -20.55 -34.57
C ASP A 26 3.04 -19.43 -34.43
N ARG A 27 2.71 -18.37 -33.67
CA ARG A 27 3.62 -17.24 -33.40
C ARG A 27 4.89 -17.64 -32.65
N TYR A 28 4.92 -18.82 -32.03
CA TYR A 28 6.06 -19.32 -31.27
C TYR A 28 6.96 -20.27 -32.09
N GLY A 29 6.66 -20.54 -33.35
CA GLY A 29 7.48 -21.38 -34.24
C GLY A 29 8.89 -20.81 -34.61
N SER A 30 9.22 -19.58 -34.21
CA SER A 30 10.54 -18.94 -34.42
C SER A 30 11.04 -18.25 -33.14
N ALA A 31 12.33 -18.39 -32.81
CA ALA A 31 13.16 -17.75 -31.75
C ALA A 31 12.61 -17.55 -30.31
N ARG A 32 11.30 -17.41 -30.09
CA ARG A 32 10.56 -17.30 -28.82
C ARG A 32 10.25 -18.67 -28.18
N ASN A 33 11.15 -19.65 -28.37
CA ASN A 33 10.86 -21.07 -28.12
C ASN A 33 11.11 -21.55 -26.68
N ALA A 34 11.84 -20.80 -25.86
CA ALA A 34 12.32 -21.30 -24.57
C ALA A 34 11.19 -21.60 -23.56
N GLN A 35 10.16 -20.75 -23.51
CA GLN A 35 9.06 -20.91 -22.55
C GLN A 35 8.16 -22.09 -22.89
N LEU A 36 7.80 -22.29 -24.16
CA LEU A 36 6.97 -23.44 -24.57
C LEU A 36 7.74 -24.76 -24.56
N ALA A 37 9.02 -24.75 -24.95
CA ALA A 37 9.85 -25.97 -24.96
C ALA A 37 10.06 -26.55 -23.55
N ALA A 38 9.99 -25.73 -22.50
CA ALA A 38 10.11 -26.20 -21.11
C ALA A 38 8.86 -26.94 -20.61
N LEU A 39 7.71 -26.83 -21.30
CA LEU A 39 6.43 -27.36 -20.83
C LEU A 39 6.25 -28.86 -21.09
N ALA A 40 6.95 -29.42 -22.09
CA ALA A 40 6.90 -30.84 -22.40
C ALA A 40 8.25 -31.34 -22.93
N PRO A 41 8.53 -32.65 -22.87
CA PRO A 41 9.86 -33.20 -23.14
C PRO A 41 10.39 -32.98 -24.56
N ASP A 42 9.50 -32.88 -25.55
CA ASP A 42 9.87 -32.74 -26.95
C ASP A 42 9.94 -31.26 -27.35
N GLU A 43 11.03 -30.83 -27.99
CA GLU A 43 11.07 -29.51 -28.61
C GLU A 43 9.90 -29.38 -29.61
N ARG A 44 9.28 -28.20 -29.71
CA ARG A 44 8.15 -27.95 -30.65
C ARG A 44 7.02 -29.00 -30.56
N TRP A 45 6.77 -29.54 -29.37
CA TRP A 45 5.71 -30.53 -29.14
C TRP A 45 4.34 -30.03 -29.66
N TRP A 46 4.07 -28.73 -29.58
CA TRP A 46 2.79 -28.17 -30.03
C TRP A 46 2.59 -28.18 -31.55
N GLU A 47 3.67 -28.31 -32.34
CA GLU A 47 3.60 -28.44 -33.80
C GLU A 47 3.46 -29.91 -34.25
N ARG A 48 3.72 -30.86 -33.34
CA ARG A 48 3.96 -32.27 -33.72
C ARG A 48 3.14 -33.29 -32.95
N ARG A 49 2.60 -32.94 -31.79
CA ARG A 49 1.87 -33.86 -30.92
C ARG A 49 0.44 -33.41 -30.70
N SER A 50 -0.43 -34.38 -30.47
CA SER A 50 -1.77 -34.14 -29.94
C SER A 50 -1.77 -34.07 -28.41
N PRO A 51 -2.78 -33.46 -27.78
CA PRO A 51 -2.98 -33.54 -26.33
C PRO A 51 -3.03 -34.98 -25.81
N ALA A 52 -3.62 -35.92 -26.56
CA ALA A 52 -3.66 -37.34 -26.19
C ALA A 52 -2.27 -37.98 -26.15
N GLU A 53 -1.39 -37.65 -27.10
CA GLU A 53 0.01 -38.10 -27.11
C GLU A 53 0.83 -37.43 -26.00
N THR A 54 0.63 -36.13 -25.76
CA THR A 54 1.31 -35.39 -24.69
C THR A 54 0.99 -35.95 -23.30
N ALA A 55 -0.26 -36.40 -23.08
CA ALA A 55 -0.72 -36.99 -21.82
C ALA A 55 0.06 -38.23 -21.37
N ALA A 56 0.71 -38.92 -22.31
CA ALA A 56 1.52 -40.11 -21.99
C ALA A 56 2.81 -39.76 -21.24
N SER A 57 3.29 -38.51 -21.36
CA SER A 57 4.58 -38.08 -20.82
C SER A 57 4.54 -36.79 -19.99
N ALA A 58 3.41 -36.09 -19.93
CA ALA A 58 3.26 -34.83 -19.21
C ALA A 58 1.82 -34.62 -18.72
N ASP A 59 1.66 -33.77 -17.70
CA ASP A 59 0.35 -33.35 -17.21
C ASP A 59 -0.24 -32.26 -18.13
N VAL A 60 -1.21 -32.67 -18.95
CA VAL A 60 -1.88 -31.82 -19.94
C VAL A 60 -2.65 -30.68 -19.30
N VAL A 61 -3.20 -30.88 -18.10
CA VAL A 61 -3.94 -29.83 -17.38
C VAL A 61 -2.97 -28.77 -16.86
N ALA A 62 -1.80 -29.20 -16.36
CA ALA A 62 -0.72 -28.29 -15.97
C ALA A 62 -0.19 -27.49 -17.18
N ILE A 63 -0.02 -28.14 -18.34
CA ILE A 63 0.36 -27.47 -19.60
C ILE A 63 -0.69 -26.41 -19.97
N CYS A 64 -1.98 -26.73 -19.94
CA CYS A 64 -3.05 -25.74 -20.18
C CYS A 64 -3.00 -24.58 -19.18
N GLY A 65 -2.58 -24.82 -17.94
CA GLY A 65 -2.36 -23.78 -16.93
C GLY A 65 -1.26 -22.80 -17.34
N GLU A 66 -0.11 -23.30 -17.81
CA GLU A 66 0.97 -22.44 -18.31
C GLU A 66 0.60 -21.73 -19.62
N LEU A 67 -0.05 -22.43 -20.55
CA LEU A 67 -0.56 -21.82 -21.78
C LEU A 67 -1.59 -20.72 -21.48
N ALA A 68 -2.44 -20.88 -20.47
CA ALA A 68 -3.36 -19.84 -20.05
C ALA A 68 -2.63 -18.60 -19.53
N ARG A 69 -1.52 -18.75 -18.80
CA ARG A 69 -0.68 -17.61 -18.38
C ARG A 69 -0.08 -16.88 -19.56
N ILE A 70 0.48 -17.62 -20.52
CA ILE A 70 1.03 -17.06 -21.75
C ILE A 70 -0.07 -16.33 -22.53
N TYR A 71 -1.24 -16.95 -22.70
CA TYR A 71 -2.37 -16.36 -23.42
C TYR A 71 -2.83 -15.04 -22.77
N VAL A 72 -3.01 -15.04 -21.46
CA VAL A 72 -3.45 -13.85 -20.70
C VAL A 72 -2.42 -12.72 -20.78
N THR A 73 -1.14 -13.04 -20.75
CA THR A 73 -0.05 -12.06 -20.68
C THR A 73 0.32 -11.51 -22.06
N GLU A 74 0.47 -12.38 -23.05
CA GLU A 74 0.96 -12.00 -24.38
C GLU A 74 -0.14 -11.72 -25.40
N HIS A 75 -1.38 -12.17 -25.15
CA HIS A 75 -2.52 -11.99 -26.05
C HIS A 75 -3.75 -11.38 -25.35
N PRO A 76 -3.61 -10.28 -24.57
CA PRO A 76 -4.70 -9.74 -23.75
C PRO A 76 -5.91 -9.29 -24.55
N ASP A 77 -5.70 -8.90 -25.81
CA ASP A 77 -6.75 -8.41 -26.72
C ASP A 77 -7.22 -9.46 -27.76
N LEU A 78 -6.68 -10.67 -27.72
CA LEU A 78 -7.11 -11.73 -28.62
C LEU A 78 -8.45 -12.31 -28.14
N VAL A 79 -9.44 -12.33 -29.02
CA VAL A 79 -10.75 -12.94 -28.75
C VAL A 79 -10.58 -14.46 -28.71
N PHE A 80 -11.15 -15.12 -27.71
CA PHE A 80 -10.95 -16.57 -27.54
C PHE A 80 -11.37 -17.37 -28.78
N SER A 81 -12.49 -17.01 -29.42
CA SER A 81 -12.96 -17.67 -30.64
C SER A 81 -12.02 -17.53 -31.84
N ALA A 82 -11.12 -16.54 -31.84
CA ALA A 82 -10.08 -16.40 -32.86
C ALA A 82 -8.82 -17.20 -32.53
N GLY A 83 -8.62 -17.56 -31.26
CA GLY A 83 -7.49 -18.36 -30.79
C GLY A 83 -7.76 -19.86 -30.71
N ILE A 84 -8.99 -20.32 -30.98
CA ILE A 84 -9.38 -21.73 -30.79
C ILE A 84 -10.18 -22.19 -32.02
N ALA A 85 -9.75 -23.31 -32.61
CA ALA A 85 -10.29 -23.76 -33.89
C ALA A 85 -11.66 -24.45 -33.79
N ASP A 86 -11.84 -25.33 -32.80
CA ASP A 86 -13.07 -26.11 -32.62
C ASP A 86 -13.76 -25.74 -31.30
N THR A 87 -14.96 -25.17 -31.40
CA THR A 87 -15.72 -24.72 -30.24
C THR A 87 -17.11 -25.34 -30.23
N VAL A 88 -17.41 -26.09 -29.18
CA VAL A 88 -18.74 -26.65 -28.94
C VAL A 88 -19.45 -25.77 -27.94
N ASP A 89 -20.72 -25.48 -28.24
CA ASP A 89 -21.58 -24.71 -27.34
C ASP A 89 -22.14 -25.63 -26.25
N VAL A 90 -21.63 -25.45 -25.03
CA VAL A 90 -22.10 -26.13 -23.82
C VAL A 90 -22.42 -25.08 -22.75
N PRO A 91 -23.28 -25.39 -21.77
CA PRO A 91 -23.50 -24.50 -20.64
C PRO A 91 -22.19 -24.22 -19.90
N VAL A 92 -21.90 -22.95 -19.57
CA VAL A 92 -20.66 -22.60 -18.84
C VAL A 92 -20.56 -23.32 -17.49
N ALA A 93 -21.70 -23.65 -16.86
CA ALA A 93 -21.74 -24.44 -15.63
C ALA A 93 -21.08 -25.83 -15.79
N ALA A 94 -21.04 -26.38 -17.00
CA ALA A 94 -20.39 -27.66 -17.30
C ALA A 94 -18.85 -27.57 -17.28
N LEU A 95 -18.26 -26.36 -17.39
CA LEU A 95 -16.81 -26.15 -17.27
C LEU A 95 -16.29 -26.35 -15.83
N GLY A 96 -17.20 -26.45 -14.84
CA GLY A 96 -16.84 -26.69 -13.45
C GLY A 96 -15.97 -25.58 -12.84
N LEU A 97 -16.19 -24.32 -13.25
CA LEU A 97 -15.49 -23.15 -12.74
C LEU A 97 -15.66 -23.03 -11.21
N GLY A 98 -14.63 -22.55 -10.52
CA GLY A 98 -14.75 -22.17 -9.11
C GLY A 98 -15.74 -21.01 -8.91
N THR A 99 -16.25 -20.81 -7.69
CA THR A 99 -17.32 -19.84 -7.38
C THR A 99 -17.01 -18.43 -7.89
N ARG A 100 -15.75 -17.96 -7.75
CA ARG A 100 -15.29 -16.66 -8.25
C ARG A 100 -15.33 -16.56 -9.77
N ALA A 101 -14.77 -17.54 -10.49
CA ALA A 101 -14.78 -17.56 -11.95
C ALA A 101 -16.21 -17.68 -12.50
N ALA A 102 -17.06 -18.51 -11.89
CA ALA A 102 -18.47 -18.62 -12.25
C ALA A 102 -19.22 -17.29 -12.04
N ALA A 103 -19.00 -16.59 -10.91
CA ALA A 103 -19.61 -15.28 -10.66
C ALA A 103 -19.12 -14.19 -11.62
N THR A 104 -17.83 -14.21 -12.01
CA THR A 104 -17.27 -13.31 -13.03
C THR A 104 -17.92 -13.54 -14.38
N VAL A 105 -17.99 -14.80 -14.84
CA VAL A 105 -18.63 -15.13 -16.13
C VAL A 105 -20.13 -14.82 -16.11
N ALA A 106 -20.83 -15.05 -15.00
CA ALA A 106 -22.25 -14.72 -14.87
C ALA A 106 -22.56 -13.21 -14.96
N ARG A 107 -21.57 -12.34 -14.76
CA ARG A 107 -21.70 -10.87 -14.94
C ARG A 107 -21.53 -10.44 -16.39
N LEU A 108 -20.97 -11.29 -17.25
CA LEU A 108 -20.78 -10.99 -18.66
C LEU A 108 -22.08 -11.17 -19.43
N PRO A 109 -22.47 -10.20 -20.27
CA PRO A 109 -23.59 -10.36 -21.18
C PRO A 109 -23.42 -11.62 -22.06
N ARG A 110 -24.47 -12.43 -22.17
CA ARG A 110 -24.53 -13.61 -23.06
C ARG A 110 -23.53 -14.73 -22.76
N ALA A 111 -22.76 -14.69 -21.68
CA ALA A 111 -21.79 -15.75 -21.34
C ALA A 111 -22.39 -16.92 -20.53
N ALA A 112 -23.68 -17.22 -20.73
CA ALA A 112 -24.31 -18.40 -20.12
C ALA A 112 -23.86 -19.71 -20.79
N THR A 113 -23.38 -19.63 -22.03
CA THR A 113 -22.84 -20.74 -22.81
C THR A 113 -21.41 -20.44 -23.28
N THR A 114 -20.66 -21.48 -23.64
CA THR A 114 -19.28 -21.34 -24.11
C THR A 114 -19.18 -20.50 -25.37
N ALA A 115 -20.14 -20.58 -26.30
CA ALA A 115 -20.15 -19.72 -27.49
C ALA A 115 -20.18 -18.22 -27.13
N GLY A 116 -20.95 -17.85 -26.10
CA GLY A 116 -21.00 -16.49 -25.60
C GLY A 116 -19.73 -16.06 -24.87
N LEU A 117 -19.16 -16.96 -24.05
CA LEU A 117 -17.89 -16.71 -23.34
C LEU A 117 -16.72 -16.51 -24.31
N LEU A 118 -16.68 -17.29 -25.39
CA LEU A 118 -15.60 -17.27 -26.38
C LEU A 118 -15.55 -15.97 -27.21
N GLY A 119 -16.63 -15.17 -27.18
CA GLY A 119 -16.66 -13.85 -27.82
C GLY A 119 -15.91 -12.75 -27.05
N TYR A 120 -15.31 -13.05 -25.90
CA TYR A 120 -14.57 -12.10 -25.08
C TYR A 120 -13.05 -12.26 -25.22
N THR A 121 -12.31 -11.25 -24.74
CA THR A 121 -10.84 -11.24 -24.62
C THR A 121 -10.43 -11.34 -23.14
N PRO A 122 -9.19 -11.76 -22.81
CA PRO A 122 -8.67 -11.68 -21.45
C PRO A 122 -8.79 -10.27 -20.83
N ALA A 123 -8.48 -9.21 -21.59
CA ALA A 123 -8.61 -7.83 -21.13
C ALA A 123 -10.06 -7.45 -20.76
N ALA A 124 -11.04 -7.95 -21.53
CA ALA A 124 -12.45 -7.76 -21.20
C ALA A 124 -12.83 -8.47 -19.90
N LEU A 125 -12.27 -9.65 -19.62
CA LEU A 125 -12.50 -10.34 -18.34
C LEU A 125 -11.96 -9.55 -17.15
N PHE A 126 -10.78 -8.92 -17.27
CA PHE A 126 -10.23 -8.04 -16.23
C PHE A 126 -11.04 -6.77 -15.99
N SER A 127 -11.86 -6.37 -16.96
CA SER A 127 -12.77 -5.23 -16.84
C SER A 127 -14.04 -5.56 -16.05
N VAL A 128 -14.31 -6.86 -15.81
CA VAL A 128 -15.41 -7.29 -14.95
C VAL A 128 -15.08 -6.99 -13.50
N ARG A 129 -15.99 -6.27 -12.82
CA ARG A 129 -15.83 -5.94 -11.39
C ARG A 129 -15.55 -7.21 -10.58
N GLY A 130 -14.47 -7.19 -9.80
CA GLY A 130 -14.06 -8.29 -8.92
C GLY A 130 -13.29 -9.42 -9.58
N ALA A 131 -12.94 -9.32 -10.87
CA ALA A 131 -12.08 -10.28 -11.54
C ALA A 131 -10.60 -10.04 -11.20
N GLY A 132 -9.98 -10.99 -10.50
CA GLY A 132 -8.54 -11.02 -10.24
C GLY A 132 -7.77 -11.89 -11.24
N PRO A 133 -6.42 -11.80 -11.27
CA PRO A 133 -5.58 -12.59 -12.17
C PRO A 133 -5.87 -14.08 -12.12
N GLU A 134 -5.93 -14.68 -10.94
CA GLU A 134 -6.18 -16.12 -10.76
C GLU A 134 -7.56 -16.53 -11.29
N THR A 135 -8.54 -15.62 -11.18
CA THR A 135 -9.89 -15.85 -11.71
C THR A 135 -9.89 -15.84 -13.23
N VAL A 136 -9.19 -14.88 -13.86
CA VAL A 136 -9.07 -14.81 -15.31
C VAL A 136 -8.27 -16.01 -15.85
N HIS A 137 -7.13 -16.34 -15.23
CA HIS A 137 -6.36 -17.53 -15.59
C HIS A 137 -7.19 -18.82 -15.49
N GLN A 138 -8.00 -18.97 -14.44
CA GLN A 138 -8.94 -20.08 -14.35
C GLN A 138 -10.00 -20.04 -15.46
N ILE A 139 -10.51 -18.88 -15.87
CA ILE A 139 -11.47 -18.85 -16.99
C ILE A 139 -10.78 -19.28 -18.30
N VAL A 140 -9.58 -18.73 -18.58
CA VAL A 140 -8.82 -19.06 -19.79
C VAL A 140 -8.39 -20.51 -19.82
N GLN A 141 -7.85 -21.05 -18.72
CA GLN A 141 -7.48 -22.45 -18.63
C GLN A 141 -8.70 -23.36 -18.86
N ALA A 142 -9.90 -22.97 -18.44
CA ALA A 142 -11.13 -23.75 -18.66
C ALA A 142 -11.45 -23.86 -20.15
N VAL A 143 -11.31 -22.72 -20.83
CA VAL A 143 -11.52 -22.57 -22.26
C VAL A 143 -10.47 -23.37 -23.05
N LEU A 144 -9.20 -23.34 -22.62
CA LEU A 144 -8.14 -24.14 -23.24
C LEU A 144 -8.32 -25.64 -23.00
N VAL A 145 -8.75 -26.05 -21.80
CA VAL A 145 -9.07 -27.45 -21.51
C VAL A 145 -10.26 -27.92 -22.35
N LEU A 146 -11.29 -27.09 -22.53
CA LEU A 146 -12.42 -27.39 -23.41
C LEU A 146 -11.96 -27.68 -24.85
N ALA A 147 -11.00 -26.91 -25.35
CA ALA A 147 -10.48 -27.04 -26.71
C ALA A 147 -9.71 -28.35 -26.97
N ILE A 148 -9.15 -28.98 -25.92
CA ILE A 148 -8.38 -30.23 -26.06
C ILE A 148 -9.20 -31.49 -25.81
N LEU A 149 -10.48 -31.38 -25.46
CA LEU A 149 -11.35 -32.54 -25.28
C LEU A 149 -11.73 -33.16 -26.61
N ARG A 150 -11.77 -34.49 -26.65
CA ARG A 150 -12.24 -35.27 -27.81
C ARG A 150 -13.73 -35.09 -28.07
N ASP A 151 -14.51 -35.09 -26.99
CA ASP A 151 -15.97 -34.90 -27.02
C ASP A 151 -16.37 -33.89 -25.92
N PRO A 152 -16.22 -32.58 -26.17
CA PRO A 152 -16.62 -31.55 -25.22
C PRO A 152 -18.12 -31.51 -24.96
N ALA A 153 -18.96 -32.05 -25.86
CA ALA A 153 -20.42 -32.13 -25.67
C ALA A 153 -20.82 -33.14 -24.57
N SER A 154 -19.91 -34.06 -24.22
CA SER A 154 -20.11 -35.01 -23.12
C SER A 154 -20.11 -34.36 -21.73
N LEU A 155 -19.63 -33.11 -21.60
CA LEU A 155 -19.61 -32.38 -20.35
C LEU A 155 -21.03 -32.17 -19.80
N ARG A 156 -21.26 -32.64 -18.57
CA ARG A 156 -22.54 -32.49 -17.87
C ARG A 156 -22.40 -31.49 -16.74
N VAL A 157 -23.47 -30.72 -16.52
CA VAL A 157 -23.61 -29.94 -15.28
C VAL A 157 -23.74 -30.93 -14.12
N ALA A 158 -22.93 -30.75 -13.07
CA ALA A 158 -23.00 -31.61 -11.90
C ALA A 158 -24.42 -31.61 -11.30
N THR A 159 -24.95 -32.78 -10.96
CA THR A 159 -26.28 -32.93 -10.36
C THR A 159 -26.39 -32.30 -8.96
N ASP A 160 -25.25 -32.14 -8.26
CA ASP A 160 -25.15 -31.44 -6.97
C ASP A 160 -24.75 -29.96 -7.14
N ALA A 161 -25.01 -29.35 -8.29
CA ALA A 161 -24.72 -27.94 -8.52
C ALA A 161 -25.41 -27.07 -7.46
N PRO A 162 -24.74 -26.01 -6.96
CA PRO A 162 -25.29 -25.17 -5.89
C PRO A 162 -26.66 -24.63 -6.30
N THR A 163 -27.63 -24.74 -5.41
CA THR A 163 -29.00 -24.22 -5.61
C THR A 163 -29.06 -22.70 -5.67
N LEU A 164 -27.97 -22.02 -5.29
CA LEU A 164 -27.85 -20.56 -5.28
C LEU A 164 -27.17 -20.04 -6.56
N PRO A 165 -27.60 -18.89 -7.09
CA PRO A 165 -26.86 -18.15 -8.11
C PRO A 165 -25.38 -17.96 -7.73
N PRO A 166 -24.42 -18.05 -8.67
CA PRO A 166 -22.98 -17.97 -8.37
C PRO A 166 -22.56 -16.75 -7.55
N ALA A 167 -23.20 -15.59 -7.79
CA ALA A 167 -22.94 -14.37 -7.04
C ALA A 167 -23.33 -14.47 -5.56
N LEU A 168 -24.42 -15.19 -5.25
CA LEU A 168 -24.86 -15.41 -3.85
C LEU A 168 -24.01 -16.46 -3.17
N SER A 169 -23.61 -17.53 -3.87
CA SER A 169 -22.64 -18.51 -3.34
C SER A 169 -21.31 -17.84 -3.01
N LEU A 170 -20.81 -16.96 -3.90
CA LEU A 170 -19.59 -16.20 -3.66
C LEU A 170 -19.72 -15.27 -2.44
N LEU A 171 -20.85 -14.57 -2.32
CA LEU A 171 -21.10 -13.71 -1.16
C LEU A 171 -21.08 -14.51 0.14
N LEU A 172 -21.67 -15.70 0.18
CA LEU A 172 -21.64 -16.56 1.37
C LEU A 172 -20.23 -17.04 1.69
N ASP A 173 -19.47 -17.48 0.68
CA ASP A 173 -18.06 -17.88 0.85
C ASP A 173 -17.21 -16.73 1.41
N ASP A 174 -17.40 -15.51 0.89
CA ASP A 174 -16.69 -14.32 1.32
C ASP A 174 -17.11 -13.87 2.74
N LEU A 175 -18.40 -13.97 3.09
CA LEU A 175 -18.89 -13.70 4.44
C LEU A 175 -18.35 -14.71 5.47
N VAL A 176 -18.25 -15.98 5.10
CA VAL A 176 -17.62 -17.03 5.92
C VAL A 176 -16.15 -16.73 6.14
N ALA A 177 -15.41 -16.35 5.09
CA ALA A 177 -14.02 -15.94 5.20
C ALA A 177 -13.85 -14.71 6.11
N LEU A 178 -14.72 -13.70 5.96
CA LEU A 178 -14.70 -12.50 6.79
C LEU A 178 -15.02 -12.80 8.25
N ALA A 179 -15.97 -13.69 8.53
CA ALA A 179 -16.31 -14.09 9.89
C ALA A 179 -15.21 -14.89 10.56
N ARG A 180 -14.51 -15.79 9.83
CA ARG A 180 -13.27 -16.42 10.34
C ARG A 180 -12.24 -15.36 10.71
N TRP A 181 -12.02 -14.38 9.84
CA TRP A 181 -11.13 -13.26 10.11
C TRP A 181 -11.53 -12.47 11.37
N ARG A 182 -12.83 -12.17 11.57
CA ARG A 182 -13.33 -11.52 12.80
C ARG A 182 -13.03 -12.35 14.05
N GLY A 183 -13.19 -13.68 13.98
CA GLY A 183 -12.82 -14.59 15.06
C GLY A 183 -11.34 -14.49 15.42
N LEU A 184 -10.44 -14.52 14.43
CA LEU A 184 -8.98 -14.38 14.63
C LEU A 184 -8.57 -13.03 15.22
N ARG A 185 -9.37 -11.99 14.97
CA ARG A 185 -9.22 -10.64 15.51
C ARG A 185 -9.80 -10.46 16.91
N ALA A 186 -10.39 -11.52 17.50
CA ALA A 186 -11.13 -11.48 18.75
C ALA A 186 -12.24 -10.41 18.79
N ASP A 187 -12.88 -10.17 17.64
CA ASP A 187 -13.90 -9.14 17.44
C ASP A 187 -15.13 -9.73 16.71
N PRO A 188 -15.78 -10.78 17.26
CA PRO A 188 -16.85 -11.51 16.56
C PRO A 188 -18.15 -10.71 16.45
N ASP A 189 -18.35 -9.73 17.33
CA ASP A 189 -19.56 -8.90 17.42
C ASP A 189 -19.56 -7.74 16.42
N ARG A 190 -18.45 -7.53 15.72
CA ARG A 190 -18.36 -6.47 14.71
C ARG A 190 -19.11 -6.86 13.43
N PRO A 191 -19.92 -5.95 12.87
CA PRO A 191 -20.60 -6.14 11.59
C PRO A 191 -19.70 -6.67 10.48
N LEU A 192 -20.22 -7.65 9.74
CA LEU A 192 -19.61 -8.19 8.52
C LEU A 192 -19.90 -7.29 7.32
N VAL A 193 -21.11 -6.72 7.25
CA VAL A 193 -21.57 -5.90 6.13
C VAL A 193 -21.81 -4.47 6.58
N ARG A 194 -21.42 -3.50 5.75
CA ARG A 194 -21.88 -2.11 5.86
C ARG A 194 -22.76 -1.82 4.66
N VAL A 195 -23.92 -1.25 4.93
CA VAL A 195 -24.86 -0.81 3.89
C VAL A 195 -24.86 0.71 3.91
N GLU A 196 -24.63 1.30 2.75
CA GLU A 196 -24.72 2.73 2.55
C GLU A 196 -26.04 3.05 1.88
N LEU A 197 -26.65 4.16 2.30
CA LEU A 197 -27.90 4.66 1.78
C LEU A 197 -27.73 6.13 1.39
N GLU A 198 -28.48 6.55 0.37
CA GLU A 198 -28.64 7.95 0.00
C GLU A 198 -29.40 8.75 1.07
N ASP A 199 -29.09 10.05 1.16
CA ASP A 199 -29.79 10.97 2.04
C ASP A 199 -31.28 11.02 1.68
N GLY A 200 -32.14 10.78 2.67
CA GLY A 200 -33.61 10.76 2.48
C GLY A 200 -34.19 9.40 2.08
N ALA A 201 -33.41 8.31 2.13
CA ALA A 201 -33.93 6.95 1.93
C ALA A 201 -35.13 6.65 2.86
N PRO A 202 -36.20 5.97 2.38
CA PRO A 202 -37.37 5.63 3.21
C PRO A 202 -37.01 4.81 4.45
N GLU A 203 -37.77 4.97 5.54
CA GLU A 203 -37.51 4.30 6.82
C GLU A 203 -37.48 2.76 6.67
N GLU A 204 -38.36 2.20 5.85
CA GLU A 204 -38.42 0.76 5.59
C GLU A 204 -37.11 0.24 4.99
N ILE A 205 -36.47 1.04 4.11
CA ILE A 205 -35.18 0.71 3.51
C ILE A 205 -34.05 0.89 4.52
N GLN A 206 -34.11 1.92 5.37
CA GLN A 206 -33.18 2.10 6.49
C GLN A 206 -33.22 0.89 7.43
N GLN A 207 -34.40 0.35 7.74
CA GLN A 207 -34.56 -0.84 8.58
C GLN A 207 -34.01 -2.11 7.90
N VAL A 208 -34.19 -2.27 6.58
CA VAL A 208 -33.57 -3.37 5.82
C VAL A 208 -32.04 -3.27 5.90
N ALA A 209 -31.48 -2.08 5.65
CA ALA A 209 -30.05 -1.83 5.74
C ALA A 209 -29.50 -2.12 7.13
N ALA A 210 -30.21 -1.71 8.18
CA ALA A 210 -29.85 -2.00 9.56
C ALA A 210 -29.83 -3.51 9.87
N ARG A 211 -30.80 -4.29 9.38
CA ARG A 211 -30.81 -5.75 9.54
C ARG A 211 -29.64 -6.43 8.82
N ILE A 212 -29.32 -5.98 7.61
CA ILE A 212 -28.16 -6.51 6.87
C ILE A 212 -26.85 -6.15 7.60
N ALA A 213 -26.73 -4.91 8.07
CA ALA A 213 -25.56 -4.45 8.81
C ALA A 213 -25.43 -5.08 10.22
N ALA A 214 -26.51 -5.64 10.77
CA ALA A 214 -26.48 -6.35 12.04
C ALA A 214 -25.86 -7.76 11.96
N LEU A 215 -25.58 -8.27 10.75
CA LEU A 215 -24.95 -9.59 10.58
C LEU A 215 -23.51 -9.57 11.11
N THR A 216 -23.23 -10.45 12.08
CA THR A 216 -21.94 -10.59 12.75
C THR A 216 -21.33 -11.97 12.48
N ALA A 217 -20.11 -12.20 12.96
CA ALA A 217 -19.47 -13.51 12.84
C ALA A 217 -20.21 -14.60 13.65
N ARG A 218 -20.98 -14.23 14.68
CA ARG A 218 -21.75 -15.18 15.51
C ARG A 218 -22.95 -15.78 14.78
N ASP A 219 -23.44 -15.10 13.76
CA ASP A 219 -24.60 -15.54 12.98
C ASP A 219 -24.24 -16.62 11.95
N LEU A 220 -22.94 -16.91 11.76
CA LEU A 220 -22.46 -17.90 10.82
C LEU A 220 -21.95 -19.16 11.55
N PRO A 221 -22.32 -20.37 11.09
CA PRO A 221 -21.91 -21.62 11.71
C PRO A 221 -20.46 -21.95 11.31
N LEU A 222 -19.50 -21.37 12.04
CA LEU A 222 -18.07 -21.62 11.82
C LEU A 222 -17.54 -22.65 12.83
N PRO A 223 -16.75 -23.65 12.39
CA PRO A 223 -16.00 -24.48 13.32
C PRO A 223 -14.97 -23.62 14.06
N ALA A 224 -14.63 -24.02 15.29
CA ALA A 224 -13.54 -23.40 16.02
C ALA A 224 -12.25 -23.48 15.20
N PRO A 225 -11.50 -22.38 15.05
CA PRO A 225 -10.26 -22.40 14.30
C PRO A 225 -9.25 -23.34 14.99
N PRO A 226 -8.48 -24.12 14.22
CA PRO A 226 -7.35 -24.88 14.76
C PRO A 226 -6.35 -23.96 15.45
N ARG A 227 -5.62 -24.45 16.46
CA ARG A 227 -4.61 -23.64 17.16
C ARG A 227 -3.28 -23.70 16.41
N ALA A 228 -2.65 -22.54 16.24
CA ALA A 228 -1.33 -22.44 15.61
C ALA A 228 -0.25 -23.26 16.34
N LEU A 229 -0.33 -23.34 17.67
CA LEU A 229 0.58 -24.15 18.47
C LEU A 229 0.51 -25.64 18.11
N ASP A 230 -0.70 -26.17 17.91
CA ASP A 230 -0.93 -27.58 17.60
C ASP A 230 -0.45 -27.92 16.18
N GLU A 231 -0.74 -27.05 15.21
CA GLU A 231 -0.24 -27.20 13.83
C GLU A 231 1.30 -27.18 13.79
N LEU A 232 1.92 -26.20 14.45
CA LEU A 232 3.38 -26.10 14.47
C LEU A 232 4.03 -27.29 15.20
N ALA A 233 3.42 -27.76 16.30
CA ALA A 233 3.89 -28.96 17.00
C ALA A 233 3.80 -30.21 16.10
N ALA A 234 2.69 -30.37 15.37
CA ALA A 234 2.53 -31.47 14.43
C ALA A 234 3.54 -31.41 13.28
N TYR A 235 3.78 -30.20 12.74
CA TYR A 235 4.82 -29.97 11.72
C TYR A 235 6.20 -30.41 12.23
N VAL A 236 6.61 -29.93 13.41
CA VAL A 236 7.92 -30.27 14.02
C VAL A 236 8.03 -31.78 14.30
N ALA A 237 6.94 -32.41 14.77
CA ALA A 237 6.92 -33.85 15.04
C ALA A 237 7.07 -34.70 13.76
N GLY A 238 6.61 -34.19 12.61
CA GLY A 238 6.73 -34.86 11.31
C GLY A 238 8.12 -34.82 10.69
N LEU A 239 9.02 -33.95 11.17
CA LEU A 239 10.37 -33.79 10.62
C LEU A 239 11.33 -34.89 11.08
N ALA A 240 12.28 -35.24 10.20
CA ALA A 240 13.38 -36.13 10.55
C ALA A 240 14.30 -35.47 11.60
N ALA A 241 15.02 -36.28 12.39
CA ALA A 241 15.93 -35.77 13.43
C ALA A 241 16.91 -34.67 12.94
N PRO A 242 17.63 -34.82 11.81
CA PRO A 242 18.56 -33.78 11.34
C PRO A 242 17.86 -32.47 10.95
N GLU A 243 16.65 -32.55 10.38
CA GLU A 243 15.86 -31.38 10.00
C GLU A 243 15.34 -30.65 11.25
N ARG A 244 14.90 -31.41 12.25
CA ARG A 244 14.46 -30.87 13.55
C ARG A 244 15.60 -30.13 14.27
N ASP A 245 16.80 -30.70 14.26
CA ASP A 245 18.00 -30.07 14.85
C ASP A 245 18.43 -28.82 14.07
N ALA A 246 18.29 -28.81 12.75
CA ALA A 246 18.53 -27.62 11.92
C ALA A 246 17.55 -26.49 12.27
N ILE A 247 16.25 -26.79 12.35
CA ILE A 247 15.25 -25.81 12.76
C ILE A 247 15.50 -25.32 14.19
N ARG A 248 15.84 -26.22 15.13
CA ARG A 248 16.15 -25.86 16.51
C ARG A 248 17.31 -24.86 16.57
N ARG A 249 18.40 -25.09 15.83
CA ARG A 249 19.54 -24.15 15.72
C ARG A 249 19.13 -22.80 15.13
N ARG A 250 18.33 -22.80 14.04
CA ARG A 250 17.80 -21.57 13.43
C ARG A 250 16.96 -20.75 14.41
N VAL A 251 16.10 -21.39 15.20
CA VAL A 251 15.25 -20.69 16.19
C VAL A 251 16.04 -20.19 17.40
N LEU A 252 17.10 -20.91 17.80
CA LEU A 252 17.99 -20.48 18.89
C LEU A 252 18.90 -19.31 18.49
N GLY A 253 19.19 -19.14 17.19
CA GLY A 253 19.72 -17.89 16.64
C GLY A 253 21.12 -17.96 16.03
N ASP A 254 21.60 -19.15 15.64
CA ASP A 254 22.91 -19.29 14.98
C ASP A 254 22.91 -18.83 13.51
N GLU A 255 21.72 -18.66 12.92
CA GLU A 255 21.54 -18.27 11.52
C GLU A 255 20.40 -17.23 11.40
N PRO A 256 20.60 -16.11 10.69
CA PRO A 256 19.49 -15.23 10.33
C PRO A 256 18.50 -16.00 9.46
N PRO A 257 17.18 -15.74 9.58
CA PRO A 257 16.20 -16.36 8.69
C PRO A 257 16.57 -16.04 7.24
N ASP A 258 16.57 -17.05 6.37
CA ASP A 258 16.69 -16.83 4.92
C ASP A 258 15.50 -15.99 4.46
N PRO A 259 15.71 -14.74 4.05
CA PRO A 259 14.63 -13.83 3.69
C PRO A 259 13.98 -14.19 2.34
N ASP A 260 14.64 -15.01 1.51
CA ASP A 260 14.14 -15.44 0.19
C ASP A 260 13.38 -16.78 0.26
N ALA A 261 13.39 -17.43 1.42
CA ALA A 261 12.64 -18.65 1.63
C ALA A 261 11.12 -18.37 1.61
N PRO A 262 10.32 -19.15 0.86
CA PRO A 262 8.87 -19.02 0.92
C PRO A 262 8.38 -19.29 2.34
N SER A 263 7.41 -18.50 2.79
CA SER A 263 6.79 -18.72 4.10
C SER A 263 6.28 -20.16 4.18
N THR A 264 6.70 -20.85 5.24
CA THR A 264 6.32 -22.24 5.50
C THR A 264 4.81 -22.39 5.69
N PHE A 265 4.12 -21.33 6.12
CA PHE A 265 2.70 -21.35 6.45
C PHE A 265 1.94 -20.27 5.68
N ALA A 266 1.16 -20.71 4.70
CA ALA A 266 0.28 -19.86 3.91
C ALA A 266 -0.95 -19.41 4.70
N PHE A 267 -1.55 -18.29 4.31
CA PHE A 267 -2.85 -17.87 4.84
C PHE A 267 -3.91 -18.96 4.59
N GLY A 268 -4.76 -19.22 5.59
CA GLY A 268 -5.69 -20.34 5.59
C GLY A 268 -5.24 -21.55 6.41
N THR A 269 -3.97 -21.61 6.85
CA THR A 269 -3.55 -22.52 7.95
C THR A 269 -3.63 -21.80 9.29
N ALA A 270 -3.66 -22.54 10.42
CA ALA A 270 -3.75 -21.93 11.74
C ALA A 270 -2.55 -21.02 12.05
N VAL A 271 -1.34 -21.45 11.67
CA VAL A 271 -0.13 -20.63 11.81
C VAL A 271 -0.19 -19.41 10.90
N GLY A 272 -0.54 -19.58 9.62
CA GLY A 272 -0.66 -18.47 8.67
C GLY A 272 -1.73 -17.44 9.08
N ASP A 273 -2.85 -17.91 9.64
CA ASP A 273 -3.95 -17.10 10.14
C ASP A 273 -3.55 -16.31 11.40
N LEU A 274 -2.84 -16.95 12.34
CA LEU A 274 -2.28 -16.27 13.51
C LEU A 274 -1.28 -15.19 13.09
N LEU A 275 -0.37 -15.50 12.17
CA LEU A 275 0.59 -14.54 11.62
C LEU A 275 -0.13 -13.35 10.95
N ALA A 276 -1.16 -13.61 10.15
CA ALA A 276 -1.96 -12.56 9.54
C ALA A 276 -2.66 -11.67 10.59
N ALA A 277 -3.19 -12.27 11.66
CA ALA A 277 -3.84 -11.54 12.74
C ALA A 277 -2.85 -10.70 13.56
N LEU A 278 -1.68 -11.25 13.91
CA LEU A 278 -0.57 -10.54 14.57
C LEU A 278 -0.13 -9.33 13.76
N ARG A 279 0.00 -9.49 12.45
CA ARG A 279 0.35 -8.40 11.53
C ARG A 279 -0.63 -7.25 11.55
N VAL A 280 -1.84 -7.42 12.07
CA VAL A 280 -2.81 -6.33 12.26
C VAL A 280 -2.76 -5.77 13.68
N ASP A 281 -2.49 -6.60 14.69
CA ASP A 281 -2.32 -6.14 16.09
C ASP A 281 -1.05 -5.32 16.32
N VAL A 282 -0.03 -5.57 15.50
CA VAL A 282 1.27 -4.91 15.59
C VAL A 282 1.29 -3.54 14.89
N ARG A 283 0.46 -3.27 13.87
CA ARG A 283 0.84 -2.37 12.74
C ARG A 283 1.41 -0.98 13.07
N PRO A 284 2.50 -0.61 12.37
CA PRO A 284 3.63 -1.45 11.95
C PRO A 284 4.55 -1.83 13.11
N VAL A 285 4.33 -1.32 14.32
CA VAL A 285 5.15 -1.61 15.50
C VAL A 285 4.33 -1.68 16.80
N ALA A 286 4.71 -2.60 17.68
CA ALA A 286 4.10 -2.80 18.99
C ALA A 286 5.12 -3.26 20.02
N ALA A 287 4.92 -2.89 21.28
CA ALA A 287 5.68 -3.49 22.39
C ALA A 287 5.35 -4.99 22.51
N VAL A 288 6.38 -5.83 22.64
CA VAL A 288 6.24 -7.29 22.80
C VAL A 288 5.31 -7.61 23.97
N GLU A 289 5.47 -6.92 25.10
CA GLU A 289 4.66 -7.14 26.30
C GLU A 289 3.16 -6.96 26.05
N ARG A 290 2.77 -5.94 25.28
CA ARG A 290 1.36 -5.71 24.93
C ARG A 290 0.81 -6.84 24.05
N ILE A 291 1.60 -7.32 23.09
CA ILE A 291 1.21 -8.43 22.22
C ILE A 291 1.10 -9.74 23.00
N LEU A 292 2.01 -10.01 23.94
CA LEU A 292 1.94 -11.19 24.81
C LEU A 292 0.76 -11.12 25.78
N ALA A 293 0.43 -9.93 26.29
CA ALA A 293 -0.73 -9.73 27.15
C ALA A 293 -2.06 -9.96 26.40
N SER A 294 -2.15 -9.54 25.14
CA SER A 294 -3.35 -9.76 24.32
C SER A 294 -3.45 -11.18 23.76
N ARG A 295 -2.31 -11.88 23.56
CA ARG A 295 -2.23 -13.25 23.04
C ARG A 295 -1.31 -14.13 23.88
N PRO A 296 -1.76 -14.64 25.05
CA PRO A 296 -0.92 -15.44 25.95
C PRO A 296 -0.39 -16.75 25.33
N GLU A 297 -1.06 -17.27 24.30
CA GLU A 297 -0.62 -18.46 23.56
C GLU A 297 0.75 -18.30 22.91
N LEU A 298 1.16 -17.07 22.59
CA LEU A 298 2.48 -16.77 22.05
C LEU A 298 3.62 -17.09 23.01
N ALA A 299 3.37 -17.04 24.32
CA ALA A 299 4.35 -17.33 25.35
C ALA A 299 4.51 -18.84 25.61
N GLN A 300 3.61 -19.67 25.09
CA GLN A 300 3.66 -21.11 25.33
C GLN A 300 4.83 -21.76 24.56
N PRO A 301 5.52 -22.74 25.18
CA PRO A 301 6.61 -23.44 24.50
C PRO A 301 6.07 -24.36 23.40
N VAL A 302 6.74 -24.37 22.25
CA VAL A 302 6.43 -25.29 21.15
C VAL A 302 7.04 -26.66 21.45
N PRO A 303 6.22 -27.73 21.54
CA PRO A 303 6.74 -29.08 21.72
C PRO A 303 7.78 -29.46 20.65
N GLY A 304 8.94 -29.98 21.07
CA GLY A 304 10.04 -30.39 20.20
C GLY A 304 11.08 -29.30 19.89
N LEU A 305 10.72 -28.01 20.01
CA LEU A 305 11.65 -26.89 19.90
C LEU A 305 12.03 -26.31 21.28
N ASP A 306 11.15 -26.45 22.28
CA ASP A 306 11.33 -25.97 23.66
C ASP A 306 11.54 -24.44 23.77
N VAL A 307 11.04 -23.69 22.79
CA VAL A 307 11.08 -22.23 22.73
C VAL A 307 9.66 -21.66 22.66
N PRO A 308 9.41 -20.42 23.15
CA PRO A 308 8.11 -19.79 23.02
C PRO A 308 7.65 -19.70 21.57
N LEU A 309 6.34 -19.86 21.34
CA LEU A 309 5.71 -19.80 20.02
C LEU A 309 6.10 -18.53 19.25
N TRP A 310 6.11 -17.36 19.89
CA TRP A 310 6.51 -16.11 19.21
C TRP A 310 7.95 -16.17 18.65
N ARG A 311 8.88 -16.84 19.36
CA ARG A 311 10.28 -16.94 18.93
C ARG A 311 10.43 -17.92 17.79
N ALA A 312 9.70 -19.03 17.83
CA ALA A 312 9.64 -19.96 16.71
C ALA A 312 9.09 -19.24 15.46
N LEU A 313 7.96 -18.55 15.60
CA LEU A 313 7.33 -17.81 14.50
C LEU A 313 8.24 -16.71 13.92
N ALA A 314 8.92 -15.92 14.75
CA ALA A 314 9.82 -14.84 14.30
C ALA A 314 11.08 -15.33 13.56
N ARG A 315 11.39 -16.63 13.64
CA ARG A 315 12.58 -17.23 13.01
C ARG A 315 12.23 -18.15 11.84
N LEU A 316 11.01 -18.70 11.87
CA LEU A 316 10.46 -19.54 10.80
C LEU A 316 9.72 -18.72 9.73
N ASP A 317 9.25 -17.53 10.08
CA ASP A 317 8.56 -16.62 9.18
C ASP A 317 9.23 -15.24 9.23
N ASP A 318 9.28 -14.58 8.09
CA ASP A 318 10.01 -13.33 7.84
C ASP A 318 9.07 -12.12 7.67
N ARG A 319 7.79 -12.29 8.03
CA ARG A 319 6.77 -11.25 7.93
C ARG A 319 6.69 -10.39 9.20
N PHE A 320 7.46 -10.72 10.24
CA PHE A 320 7.63 -9.87 11.41
C PHE A 320 8.98 -10.11 12.07
N GLU A 321 9.47 -9.09 12.76
CA GLU A 321 10.74 -9.10 13.47
C GLU A 321 10.52 -8.75 14.94
N VAL A 322 11.31 -9.34 15.84
CA VAL A 322 11.31 -9.01 17.27
C VAL A 322 12.71 -8.60 17.73
N VAL A 323 12.89 -7.32 18.07
CA VAL A 323 14.18 -6.72 18.46
C VAL A 323 13.94 -5.67 19.55
N ASP A 324 14.79 -5.62 20.57
CA ASP A 324 14.76 -4.62 21.65
C ASP A 324 13.40 -4.46 22.37
N GLY A 325 12.64 -5.55 22.51
CA GLY A 325 11.30 -5.50 23.13
C GLY A 325 10.19 -4.97 22.20
N TRP A 326 10.49 -4.76 20.92
CA TRP A 326 9.54 -4.37 19.88
C TRP A 326 9.26 -5.51 18.93
N VAL A 327 8.00 -5.63 18.52
CA VAL A 327 7.56 -6.44 17.38
C VAL A 327 7.28 -5.47 16.24
N ALA A 328 7.84 -5.72 15.07
CA ALA A 328 7.62 -4.90 13.88
C ALA A 328 7.23 -5.73 12.66
N VAL A 329 6.38 -5.16 11.80
CA VAL A 329 5.84 -5.84 10.61
C VAL A 329 6.07 -4.96 9.37
N PRO A 330 6.85 -5.42 8.38
CA PRO A 330 7.56 -6.71 8.29
C PRO A 330 8.81 -6.79 9.18
N GLY A 331 9.37 -5.65 9.57
CA GLY A 331 10.58 -5.58 10.39
C GLY A 331 10.86 -4.16 10.86
N ILE A 332 11.87 -4.00 11.69
CA ILE A 332 12.16 -2.76 12.41
C ILE A 332 12.47 -1.62 11.44
N ALA A 333 13.36 -1.85 10.48
CA ALA A 333 13.74 -0.84 9.49
C ALA A 333 12.54 -0.31 8.69
N GLU A 334 11.59 -1.19 8.32
CA GLU A 334 10.39 -0.78 7.62
C GLU A 334 9.39 -0.05 8.53
N ALA A 335 9.25 -0.50 9.78
CA ALA A 335 8.43 0.22 10.77
C ALA A 335 8.98 1.63 11.03
N GLU A 336 10.30 1.79 11.12
CA GLU A 336 10.98 3.09 11.24
C GLU A 336 10.68 3.96 10.01
N ARG A 337 10.87 3.42 8.79
CA ARG A 337 10.53 4.13 7.54
C ARG A 337 9.06 4.58 7.50
N ARG A 338 8.12 3.71 7.85
CA ARG A 338 6.68 4.05 7.94
C ARG A 338 6.41 5.12 8.98
N THR A 339 7.17 5.11 10.08
CA THR A 339 7.07 6.13 11.13
C THR A 339 7.49 7.48 10.59
N HIS A 340 8.66 7.57 9.98
CA HIS A 340 9.12 8.81 9.36
C HIS A 340 8.19 9.29 8.23
N ALA A 341 7.67 8.36 7.41
CA ALA A 341 6.72 8.69 6.36
C ALA A 341 5.42 9.30 6.92
N LEU A 342 4.87 8.72 7.99
CA LEU A 342 3.66 9.29 8.60
C LEU A 342 3.97 10.61 9.31
N LEU A 343 5.09 10.73 10.03
CA LEU A 343 5.50 12.00 10.61
C LEU A 343 5.59 13.11 9.54
N ALA A 344 6.07 12.79 8.34
CA ALA A 344 6.14 13.73 7.21
C ALA A 344 4.76 14.14 6.64
N GLU A 345 3.70 13.37 6.90
CA GLU A 345 2.33 13.75 6.57
C GLU A 345 1.73 14.71 7.61
N PHE A 346 2.22 14.68 8.86
CA PHE A 346 1.79 15.56 9.95
C PHE A 346 2.73 16.75 10.19
N GLU A 347 3.90 16.78 9.55
CA GLU A 347 4.88 17.85 9.77
C GLU A 347 4.38 19.20 9.28
N SER A 348 4.62 20.22 10.09
CA SER A 348 4.45 21.61 9.71
C SER A 348 5.43 22.03 8.60
N PRO A 349 5.26 23.23 8.01
CA PRO A 349 6.25 23.84 7.13
C PRO A 349 7.66 23.92 7.73
N ASN A 350 7.82 23.97 9.06
CA ASN A 350 9.13 24.01 9.72
C ASN A 350 9.57 22.67 10.32
N GLY A 351 8.86 21.56 10.03
CA GLY A 351 9.29 20.21 10.45
C GLY A 351 8.92 19.84 11.88
N VAL A 352 7.88 20.45 12.44
CA VAL A 352 7.36 20.15 13.77
C VAL A 352 6.15 19.23 13.65
N VAL A 353 6.10 18.19 14.47
CA VAL A 353 4.99 17.23 14.53
C VAL A 353 4.46 17.15 15.96
N GLU A 354 3.14 17.15 16.11
CA GLU A 354 2.44 16.84 17.37
C GLU A 354 2.29 15.31 17.52
N PRO A 355 3.04 14.64 18.42
CA PRO A 355 3.00 13.19 18.53
C PRO A 355 1.62 12.66 18.93
N ALA A 356 0.84 13.40 19.70
CA ALA A 356 -0.51 12.97 20.10
C ALA A 356 -1.44 12.84 18.88
N ALA A 357 -1.34 13.75 17.91
CA ALA A 357 -2.12 13.69 16.68
C ALA A 357 -1.78 12.44 15.85
N VAL A 358 -0.50 12.08 15.83
CA VAL A 358 -0.01 10.89 15.12
C VAL A 358 -0.39 9.60 15.87
N ALA A 359 -0.29 9.58 17.19
CA ALA A 359 -0.58 8.42 18.02
C ALA A 359 -2.05 7.96 17.91
N VAL A 360 -3.00 8.91 17.87
CA VAL A 360 -4.43 8.62 17.65
C VAL A 360 -4.65 7.92 16.31
N VAL A 361 -3.94 8.39 15.29
CA VAL A 361 -4.01 7.90 13.92
C VAL A 361 -3.34 6.54 13.77
N TRP A 362 -2.22 6.33 14.46
CA TRP A 362 -1.50 5.05 14.53
C TRP A 362 -2.20 4.01 15.43
N ASN A 363 -3.10 4.45 16.32
CA ASN A 363 -3.72 3.63 17.36
C ASN A 363 -2.69 2.98 18.31
N LEU A 364 -1.61 3.71 18.62
CA LEU A 364 -0.63 3.34 19.66
C LEU A 364 -0.92 4.13 20.94
N PRO A 365 -0.80 3.52 22.13
CA PRO A 365 -0.79 4.26 23.38
C PRO A 365 0.28 5.35 23.37
N ALA A 366 -0.04 6.56 23.84
CA ALA A 366 0.85 7.72 23.71
C ALA A 366 2.26 7.49 24.32
N ALA A 367 2.34 6.81 25.46
CA ALA A 367 3.60 6.46 26.10
C ALA A 367 4.42 5.47 25.27
N GLU A 368 3.76 4.48 24.65
CA GLU A 368 4.39 3.52 23.74
C GLU A 368 4.89 4.21 22.48
N PHE A 369 4.09 5.10 21.88
CA PHE A 369 4.51 5.87 20.71
C PHE A 369 5.72 6.78 21.00
N ALA A 370 5.75 7.46 22.15
CA ALA A 370 6.91 8.27 22.54
C ALA A 370 8.17 7.43 22.76
N ALA A 371 8.05 6.22 23.32
CA ALA A 371 9.17 5.29 23.45
C ALA A 371 9.68 4.82 22.09
N TRP A 372 8.76 4.55 21.15
CA TRP A 372 9.10 4.20 19.78
C TRP A 372 9.83 5.33 19.05
N LEU A 373 9.34 6.58 19.13
CA LEU A 373 10.00 7.73 18.51
C LEU A 373 11.46 7.91 18.99
N ARG A 374 11.71 7.71 20.30
CA ARG A 374 13.07 7.72 20.84
C ARG A 374 13.94 6.61 20.23
N ARG A 375 13.38 5.41 20.03
CA ARG A 375 14.07 4.28 19.39
C ARG A 375 14.39 4.54 17.91
N CYS A 376 13.52 5.27 17.20
CA CYS A 376 13.77 5.73 15.83
C CYS A 376 14.80 6.88 15.76
N GLY A 377 15.31 7.37 16.89
CA GLY A 377 16.17 8.54 16.94
C GLY A 377 15.45 9.85 16.59
N VAL A 378 14.11 9.87 16.63
CA VAL A 378 13.33 11.09 16.41
C VAL A 378 13.46 11.98 17.65
N PRO A 379 14.07 13.17 17.50
CA PRO A 379 14.26 14.07 18.62
C PRO A 379 12.95 14.70 19.07
N MET A 380 12.89 14.94 20.38
CA MET A 380 11.75 15.56 21.04
C MET A 380 12.17 16.88 21.65
N PHE A 381 11.40 17.95 21.44
CA PHE A 381 11.58 19.26 22.06
C PHE A 381 10.23 19.77 22.58
N GLU A 382 10.14 20.03 23.90
CA GLU A 382 8.89 20.46 24.57
C GLU A 382 7.69 19.56 24.22
N GLY A 383 7.91 18.25 24.16
CA GLY A 383 6.86 17.27 23.81
C GLY A 383 6.53 17.15 22.32
N ARG A 384 7.17 17.93 21.44
CA ARG A 384 7.02 17.87 19.97
C ARG A 384 8.12 17.06 19.32
N ALA A 385 7.77 16.30 18.27
CA ALA A 385 8.75 15.60 17.45
C ALA A 385 9.30 16.54 16.37
N LEU A 386 10.62 16.57 16.19
CA LEU A 386 11.27 17.39 15.15
C LEU A 386 11.78 16.49 14.02
N THR A 387 11.26 16.67 12.81
CA THR A 387 11.59 15.83 11.64
C THR A 387 12.73 16.41 10.80
N ARG A 388 13.10 17.69 10.98
CA ARG A 388 14.07 18.41 10.13
C ARG A 388 15.11 19.15 10.97
N ARG A 389 16.38 18.74 10.92
CA ARG A 389 17.50 19.40 11.63
C ARG A 389 18.83 19.43 10.86
N SER A 390 18.82 19.10 9.57
CA SER A 390 20.07 19.02 8.79
C SER A 390 20.73 20.39 8.60
N ALA A 391 19.95 21.47 8.57
CA ALA A 391 20.44 22.84 8.53
C ALA A 391 20.14 23.58 9.84
N PHE A 392 21.05 24.49 10.23
CA PHE A 392 20.90 25.30 11.44
C PHE A 392 19.61 26.13 11.44
N ALA A 393 19.28 26.75 10.30
CA ALA A 393 18.05 27.50 10.10
C ALA A 393 16.79 26.63 10.31
N ASP A 394 16.80 25.36 9.89
CA ASP A 394 15.64 24.48 10.12
C ASP A 394 15.41 24.20 11.60
N HIS A 395 16.49 24.01 12.37
CA HIS A 395 16.38 23.87 13.82
C HIS A 395 15.83 25.15 14.46
N ALA A 396 16.35 26.32 14.09
CA ALA A 396 15.88 27.60 14.61
C ALA A 396 14.40 27.83 14.29
N ALA A 397 13.96 27.54 13.06
CA ALA A 397 12.56 27.65 12.67
C ALA A 397 11.66 26.70 13.47
N ALA A 398 12.08 25.45 13.65
CA ALA A 398 11.34 24.48 14.44
C ALA A 398 11.23 24.90 15.92
N VAL A 399 12.31 25.41 16.51
CA VAL A 399 12.28 25.93 17.89
C VAL A 399 11.38 27.15 18.00
N LEU A 400 11.49 28.12 17.08
CA LEU A 400 10.58 29.26 17.04
C LEU A 400 9.13 28.82 16.89
N GLU A 401 8.81 27.83 16.07
CA GLU A 401 7.45 27.31 15.94
C GLU A 401 6.94 26.66 17.24
N VAL A 402 7.76 25.80 17.87
CA VAL A 402 7.37 25.08 19.10
C VAL A 402 7.15 26.05 20.25
N ILE A 403 8.03 27.04 20.42
CA ILE A 403 7.87 28.11 21.41
C ILE A 403 6.69 29.01 21.02
N GLY A 404 6.67 29.40 19.75
CA GLY A 404 5.71 30.23 19.05
C GLY A 404 5.54 31.63 19.64
N ASP A 405 6.63 32.18 20.15
CA ASP A 405 6.82 33.58 20.52
C ASP A 405 8.22 34.02 20.00
N PRO A 406 8.41 35.30 19.60
CA PRO A 406 9.68 35.78 19.09
C PRO A 406 10.78 35.73 20.17
N LEU A 407 11.98 35.35 19.77
CA LEU A 407 13.13 35.16 20.66
C LEU A 407 14.33 35.96 20.18
N THR A 408 15.14 36.46 21.12
CA THR A 408 16.45 37.03 20.81
C THR A 408 17.40 35.93 20.29
N ALA A 409 18.45 36.32 19.58
CA ALA A 409 19.45 35.36 19.08
C ALA A 409 20.11 34.55 20.22
N ALA A 410 20.31 35.16 21.40
CA ALA A 410 20.86 34.49 22.57
C ALA A 410 19.90 33.44 23.16
N GLU A 411 18.62 33.79 23.30
CA GLU A 411 17.58 32.84 23.75
C GLU A 411 17.45 31.67 22.77
N LEU A 412 17.54 31.92 21.46
CA LEU A 412 17.48 30.85 20.45
C LEU A 412 18.64 29.86 20.58
N VAL A 413 19.88 30.34 20.73
CA VAL A 413 21.04 29.45 20.93
C VAL A 413 20.83 28.55 22.16
N ASP A 414 20.41 29.15 23.27
CA ASP A 414 20.17 28.43 24.53
C ASP A 414 19.09 27.36 24.36
N ARG A 415 17.95 27.72 23.75
CA ARG A 415 16.83 26.79 23.55
C ARG A 415 17.12 25.69 22.55
N MET A 416 17.94 25.95 21.52
CA MET A 416 18.41 24.93 20.57
C MET A 416 19.45 23.97 21.18
N GLY A 417 20.11 24.36 22.27
CA GLY A 417 21.20 23.59 22.87
C GLY A 417 22.40 23.41 21.92
N THR A 418 22.65 24.40 21.07
CA THR A 418 23.71 24.36 20.05
C THR A 418 25.00 25.01 20.56
N PRO A 419 26.19 24.50 20.20
CA PRO A 419 27.45 25.15 20.55
C PRO A 419 27.73 26.44 19.76
N ALA A 420 26.89 26.77 18.76
CA ALA A 420 27.04 27.98 17.96
C ALA A 420 26.71 29.25 18.77
N GLY A 421 27.43 30.34 18.53
CA GLY A 421 27.16 31.64 19.16
C GLY A 421 26.03 32.44 18.47
N PRO A 422 25.52 33.51 19.11
CA PRO A 422 24.42 34.33 18.55
C PRO A 422 24.69 34.91 17.16
N ALA A 423 25.96 35.18 16.81
CA ALA A 423 26.32 35.67 15.48
C ALA A 423 26.00 34.68 14.35
N ALA A 424 26.13 33.38 14.60
CA ALA A 424 25.78 32.34 13.62
C ALA A 424 24.27 32.25 13.38
N VAL A 425 23.46 32.54 14.42
CA VAL A 425 22.00 32.65 14.30
C VAL A 425 21.63 33.79 13.37
N ILE A 426 22.21 34.97 13.61
CA ILE A 426 21.95 36.18 12.81
C ILE A 426 22.33 35.95 11.34
N ASP A 427 23.50 35.35 11.08
CA ASP A 427 23.97 35.06 9.72
C ASP A 427 23.08 34.04 9.00
N ALA A 428 22.77 32.92 9.66
CA ALA A 428 21.95 31.86 9.07
C ALA A 428 20.50 32.29 8.81
N MET A 429 19.92 33.08 9.70
CA MET A 429 18.52 33.53 9.59
C MET A 429 18.37 34.78 8.72
N GLY A 430 19.36 35.68 8.72
CA GLY A 430 19.30 36.92 7.93
C GLY A 430 19.26 36.68 6.42
N ALA A 431 19.77 35.55 5.93
CA ALA A 431 19.72 35.15 4.53
C ALA A 431 18.48 34.29 4.16
N ASP A 432 17.66 33.89 5.14
CA ASP A 432 16.53 32.97 4.97
C ASP A 432 15.20 33.71 5.09
N GLU A 433 14.43 33.74 4.00
CA GLU A 433 13.16 34.49 3.88
C GLU A 433 12.07 34.05 4.89
N ARG A 434 12.25 32.89 5.55
CA ARG A 434 11.32 32.39 6.58
C ARG A 434 11.36 33.19 7.87
N PHE A 435 12.38 34.00 8.10
CA PHE A 435 12.54 34.76 9.34
C PHE A 435 12.35 36.25 9.14
N SER A 436 11.72 36.90 10.12
CA SER A 436 11.68 38.35 10.26
C SER A 436 12.37 38.77 11.56
N LEU A 437 13.05 39.92 11.52
CA LEU A 437 13.66 40.54 12.69
C LEU A 437 12.81 41.75 13.09
N ALA A 438 12.27 41.71 14.30
CA ALA A 438 11.48 42.82 14.86
C ALA A 438 12.40 43.96 15.36
N GLU A 439 11.81 45.14 15.59
CA GLU A 439 12.54 46.33 16.05
C GLU A 439 13.20 46.15 17.43
N ASP A 440 12.77 45.18 18.23
CA ASP A 440 13.31 44.86 19.55
C ASP A 440 14.38 43.74 19.53
N ASP A 441 15.02 43.52 18.38
CA ASP A 441 16.04 42.49 18.14
C ASP A 441 15.56 41.05 18.38
N ARG A 442 14.24 40.80 18.28
CA ARG A 442 13.66 39.46 18.35
C ARG A 442 13.38 38.89 16.98
N TRP A 443 13.77 37.65 16.81
CA TRP A 443 13.48 36.88 15.61
C TRP A 443 12.12 36.20 15.71
N ALA A 444 11.35 36.30 14.64
CA ALA A 444 10.06 35.68 14.44
C ALA A 444 10.06 34.88 13.13
N LEU A 445 9.04 34.03 12.94
CA LEU A 445 8.76 33.45 11.64
C LEU A 445 7.92 34.43 10.82
N THR A 446 8.31 34.69 9.58
CA THR A 446 7.60 35.58 8.65
C THR A 446 6.14 35.14 8.43
N GLU A 447 5.87 33.83 8.55
CA GLU A 447 4.50 33.30 8.42
C GLU A 447 3.56 33.81 9.52
N TRP A 448 4.06 34.22 10.69
CA TRP A 448 3.22 34.76 11.76
C TRP A 448 2.61 36.12 11.42
N GLU A 449 3.26 36.87 10.53
CA GLU A 449 2.78 38.17 10.05
C GLU A 449 1.97 38.03 8.76
N THR A 450 2.30 37.04 7.92
CA THR A 450 1.68 36.85 6.60
C THR A 450 0.48 35.89 6.59
N ASP A 451 0.34 35.05 7.62
CA ASP A 451 -0.73 34.04 7.77
C ASP A 451 -1.26 34.00 9.23
N GLU A 452 -2.02 35.05 9.59
CA GLU A 452 -2.58 35.24 10.94
C GLU A 452 -3.48 34.07 11.38
N GLU A 453 -4.22 33.46 10.44
CA GLU A 453 -5.10 32.33 10.77
C GLU A 453 -4.30 31.11 11.25
N ASN A 454 -3.24 30.72 10.51
CA ASN A 454 -2.40 29.60 10.91
C ASN A 454 -1.62 29.91 12.21
N ALA A 455 -1.19 31.17 12.40
CA ALA A 455 -0.55 31.61 13.64
C ALA A 455 -1.50 31.47 14.86
N VAL A 456 -2.77 31.87 14.72
CA VAL A 456 -3.81 31.71 15.75
C VAL A 456 -4.06 30.23 16.04
N ARG A 457 -4.20 29.39 15.00
CA ARG A 457 -4.37 27.92 15.15
C ARG A 457 -3.20 27.30 15.91
N GLY A 458 -1.96 27.66 15.55
CA GLY A 458 -0.75 27.21 16.22
C GLY A 458 -0.68 27.64 17.70
N ARG A 459 -1.19 28.83 18.06
CA ARG A 459 -1.26 29.27 19.46
C ARG A 459 -2.31 28.49 20.25
N ILE A 460 -3.49 28.23 19.69
CA ILE A 460 -4.52 27.41 20.35
C ILE A 460 -3.97 26.00 20.63
N ALA A 461 -3.34 25.38 19.63
CA ALA A 461 -2.67 24.09 19.78
C ALA A 461 -1.76 24.06 21.01
N ARG A 462 -0.84 25.03 21.12
CA ARG A 462 0.10 25.10 22.24
C ARG A 462 -0.56 25.24 23.60
N ILE A 463 -1.60 26.07 23.72
CA ILE A 463 -2.33 26.24 24.99
C ILE A 463 -3.01 24.93 25.38
N VAL A 464 -3.66 24.26 24.43
CA VAL A 464 -4.33 22.97 24.64
C VAL A 464 -3.33 21.88 25.04
N ASP A 465 -2.19 21.80 24.34
CA ASP A 465 -1.17 20.78 24.59
C ASP A 465 -0.45 21.01 25.94
N ALA A 466 -0.19 22.26 26.32
CA ALA A 466 0.37 22.62 27.62
C ALA A 466 -0.54 22.25 28.81
N ASP A 467 -1.86 22.23 28.60
CA ASP A 467 -2.87 21.83 29.59
C ASP A 467 -3.22 20.33 29.51
N GLY A 468 -2.35 19.51 28.94
CA GLY A 468 -2.54 18.06 28.86
C GLY A 468 -3.62 17.62 27.88
N GLY A 469 -3.89 18.43 26.85
CA GLY A 469 -4.78 18.11 25.73
C GLY A 469 -6.18 18.72 25.81
N ALA A 470 -6.51 19.47 26.87
CA ALA A 470 -7.75 20.24 26.97
C ALA A 470 -7.56 21.48 27.85
N ALA A 471 -7.79 22.67 27.29
CA ALA A 471 -7.65 23.95 27.99
C ALA A 471 -9.01 24.61 28.27
N ASP A 472 -9.07 25.47 29.28
CA ASP A 472 -10.25 26.31 29.55
C ASP A 472 -10.48 27.32 28.40
N LEU A 473 -11.72 27.46 27.93
CA LEU A 473 -12.05 28.36 26.81
C LEU A 473 -11.73 29.82 27.12
N GLY A 474 -12.00 30.29 28.35
CA GLY A 474 -11.71 31.66 28.76
C GLY A 474 -10.22 31.96 28.66
N ARG A 475 -9.39 31.07 29.20
CA ARG A 475 -7.93 31.17 29.11
C ARG A 475 -7.42 31.20 27.66
N VAL A 476 -7.96 30.35 26.79
CA VAL A 476 -7.58 30.34 25.36
C VAL A 476 -7.92 31.68 24.71
N VAL A 477 -9.13 32.19 24.95
CA VAL A 477 -9.59 33.48 24.41
C VAL A 477 -8.68 34.62 24.89
N ASP A 478 -8.40 34.73 26.18
CA ASP A 478 -7.58 35.79 26.74
C ASP A 478 -6.19 35.83 26.12
N ARG A 479 -5.56 34.66 25.95
CA ARG A 479 -4.23 34.54 25.33
C ARG A 479 -4.20 34.90 23.85
N LEU A 480 -5.29 34.67 23.12
CA LEU A 480 -5.38 35.07 21.72
C LEU A 480 -5.58 36.58 21.58
N VAL A 481 -6.43 37.18 22.42
CA VAL A 481 -6.66 38.62 22.48
C VAL A 481 -5.36 39.35 22.84
N GLU A 482 -4.64 38.87 23.85
CA GLU A 482 -3.35 39.42 24.29
C GLU A 482 -2.29 39.41 23.18
N ARG A 483 -2.19 38.31 22.42
CA ARG A 483 -1.11 38.11 21.45
C ARG A 483 -1.39 38.73 20.08
N PHE A 484 -2.60 38.56 19.57
CA PHE A 484 -2.95 38.91 18.19
C PHE A 484 -3.87 40.14 18.10
N GLY A 485 -4.36 40.67 19.23
CA GLY A 485 -5.28 41.81 19.23
C GLY A 485 -6.66 41.50 18.64
N VAL A 486 -6.98 40.22 18.41
CA VAL A 486 -8.27 39.77 17.88
C VAL A 486 -9.41 39.98 18.88
N SER A 487 -10.64 40.14 18.40
CA SER A 487 -11.80 40.26 19.30
C SER A 487 -12.09 38.96 20.08
N PRO A 488 -12.65 39.02 21.30
CA PRO A 488 -13.04 37.82 22.05
C PRO A 488 -14.02 36.91 21.31
N THR A 489 -14.87 37.47 20.44
CA THR A 489 -15.80 36.69 19.61
C THR A 489 -15.06 35.90 18.53
N SER A 490 -14.12 36.54 17.81
CA SER A 490 -13.28 35.86 16.82
C SER A 490 -12.44 34.76 17.46
N ALA A 491 -11.85 35.03 18.63
CA ALA A 491 -11.07 34.05 19.38
C ALA A 491 -11.88 32.80 19.74
N ARG A 492 -13.16 32.94 20.12
CA ARG A 492 -14.05 31.78 20.36
C ARG A 492 -14.35 30.99 19.08
N ILE A 493 -14.53 31.67 17.95
CA ILE A 493 -14.75 31.01 16.65
C ILE A 493 -13.52 30.17 16.26
N PHE A 494 -12.31 30.73 16.42
CA PHE A 494 -11.08 29.99 16.16
C PHE A 494 -10.93 28.79 17.11
N ALA A 495 -11.22 28.97 18.40
CA ALA A 495 -11.15 27.91 19.40
C ALA A 495 -12.16 26.75 19.18
N GLY A 496 -13.26 27.00 18.47
CA GLY A 496 -14.28 25.99 18.16
C GLY A 496 -14.22 25.40 16.75
N SER A 497 -13.25 25.79 15.92
CA SER A 497 -13.22 25.44 14.49
C SER A 497 -11.96 24.70 14.04
N GLY A 498 -12.05 24.07 12.85
CA GLY A 498 -10.98 23.29 12.21
C GLY A 498 -10.48 22.11 13.05
N ASP A 499 -9.27 22.24 13.60
CA ASP A 499 -8.60 21.19 14.38
C ASP A 499 -9.09 21.10 15.83
N PHE A 500 -9.89 22.07 16.27
CA PHE A 500 -10.38 22.18 17.64
C PHE A 500 -11.90 22.01 17.72
N GLU A 501 -12.36 21.68 18.91
CA GLU A 501 -13.76 21.68 19.30
C GLU A 501 -13.90 22.16 20.74
N ILE A 502 -15.05 22.76 21.04
CA ILE A 502 -15.42 23.17 22.39
C ILE A 502 -16.37 22.13 22.95
N VAL A 503 -15.97 21.46 24.03
CA VAL A 503 -16.77 20.45 24.73
C VAL A 503 -16.75 20.80 26.21
N ASP A 504 -17.93 20.96 26.81
CA ASP A 504 -18.09 21.30 28.23
C ASP A 504 -17.28 22.53 28.68
N GLY A 505 -17.27 23.59 27.85
CA GLY A 505 -16.53 24.82 28.12
C GLY A 505 -15.00 24.70 27.99
N ARG A 506 -14.49 23.56 27.54
CA ARG A 506 -13.06 23.32 27.31
C ARG A 506 -12.77 23.19 25.82
N VAL A 507 -11.67 23.80 25.41
CA VAL A 507 -11.12 23.66 24.06
C VAL A 507 -10.23 22.43 24.05
N ARG A 508 -10.49 21.49 23.15
CA ARG A 508 -9.64 20.32 22.92
C ARG A 508 -9.43 20.09 21.44
N ARG A 509 -8.40 19.32 21.10
CA ARG A 509 -8.21 18.85 19.72
C ARG A 509 -9.38 17.94 19.34
N ARG A 510 -9.91 18.15 18.14
CA ARG A 510 -10.92 17.27 17.55
C ARG A 510 -10.28 15.91 17.29
N ARG A 511 -10.94 14.82 17.72
CA ARG A 511 -10.46 13.46 17.43
C ARG A 511 -10.63 13.18 15.93
N ARG A 512 -9.52 12.95 15.24
CA ARG A 512 -9.48 12.52 13.84
C ARG A 512 -8.85 11.14 13.75
N THR A 513 -9.44 10.26 12.94
CA THR A 513 -8.92 8.90 12.69
C THR A 513 -8.04 8.82 11.44
N HIS A 514 -7.89 9.93 10.71
CA HIS A 514 -7.19 10.01 9.43
C HIS A 514 -6.37 11.30 9.33
N VAL A 515 -5.33 11.29 8.52
CA VAL A 515 -4.53 12.50 8.21
C VAL A 515 -5.32 13.43 7.27
N SER A 516 -5.07 14.74 7.35
CA SER A 516 -5.58 15.68 6.33
C SER A 516 -4.83 15.49 5.00
N ILE A 517 -5.52 15.70 3.89
CA ILE A 517 -4.90 15.67 2.56
C ILE A 517 -3.87 16.80 2.44
N LYS A 518 -2.59 16.44 2.30
CA LYS A 518 -1.53 17.39 1.95
C LYS A 518 -1.68 17.80 0.47
N PRO A 519 -1.44 19.07 0.10
CA PRO A 519 -1.45 19.47 -1.30
C PRO A 519 -0.39 18.68 -2.11
N PRO A 520 -0.73 18.16 -3.31
CA PRO A 520 0.21 17.38 -4.12
C PRO A 520 1.53 18.11 -4.43
N HIS A 521 1.48 19.41 -4.69
CA HIS A 521 2.65 20.25 -4.97
C HIS A 521 3.58 20.45 -3.75
N ARG A 522 3.14 20.14 -2.53
CA ARG A 522 3.97 20.14 -1.31
C ARG A 522 4.38 18.73 -0.85
N THR A 523 4.02 17.70 -1.60
CA THR A 523 4.24 16.30 -1.23
C THR A 523 5.51 15.78 -1.86
N ARG A 524 6.47 15.32 -1.03
CA ARG A 524 7.76 14.82 -1.49
C ARG A 524 7.59 13.65 -2.46
N ARG A 525 8.48 13.56 -3.44
CA ARG A 525 8.55 12.54 -4.50
C ARG A 525 7.30 12.42 -5.38
N LEU A 526 6.30 13.27 -5.19
CA LEU A 526 5.10 13.34 -6.02
C LEU A 526 5.23 14.50 -7.00
N TYR A 527 5.20 14.17 -8.30
CA TYR A 527 5.43 15.11 -9.39
C TYR A 527 4.28 15.11 -10.39
N ARG A 528 3.99 16.26 -10.98
CA ARG A 528 2.98 16.41 -12.03
C ARG A 528 3.63 16.40 -13.42
N LEU A 529 3.14 15.58 -14.33
CA LEU A 529 3.54 15.58 -15.73
C LEU A 529 2.30 15.71 -16.62
N GLY A 530 2.06 16.90 -17.17
CA GLY A 530 0.78 17.18 -17.82
C GLY A 530 -0.38 17.00 -16.84
N ASP A 531 -1.29 16.06 -17.13
CA ASP A 531 -2.43 15.74 -16.27
C ASP A 531 -2.22 14.52 -15.36
N VAL A 532 -1.05 13.86 -15.46
CA VAL A 532 -0.75 12.68 -14.64
C VAL A 532 0.10 13.03 -13.44
N TRP A 533 -0.03 12.23 -12.39
CA TRP A 533 0.80 12.34 -11.19
C TRP A 533 1.67 11.11 -11.04
N ARG A 534 2.97 11.31 -10.83
CA ARG A 534 3.94 10.23 -10.64
C ARG A 534 4.53 10.32 -9.23
N LEU A 535 4.32 9.26 -8.44
CA LEU A 535 4.96 9.10 -7.14
C LEU A 535 6.22 8.24 -7.30
N ARG A 536 7.41 8.80 -7.02
CA ARG A 536 8.66 8.05 -7.02
C ARG A 536 8.77 7.20 -5.75
N VAL A 537 8.91 5.89 -5.93
CA VAL A 537 8.98 4.90 -4.86
C VAL A 537 10.16 3.97 -5.10
N THR A 538 10.88 3.62 -4.04
CA THR A 538 11.90 2.57 -4.08
C THR A 538 11.21 1.22 -3.89
N ALA A 539 11.45 0.27 -4.79
CA ALA A 539 10.99 -1.09 -4.64
C ALA A 539 11.58 -1.71 -3.37
N THR A 540 10.72 -2.26 -2.53
CA THR A 540 11.09 -2.92 -1.28
C THR A 540 10.68 -4.37 -1.39
N ARG A 541 11.27 -5.22 -0.55
CA ARG A 541 10.86 -6.62 -0.42
C ARG A 541 9.35 -6.81 -0.21
N ASP A 542 8.70 -5.92 0.54
CA ASP A 542 7.26 -5.98 0.79
C ASP A 542 6.45 -5.79 -0.49
N HIS A 543 6.89 -4.89 -1.37
CA HIS A 543 6.26 -4.70 -2.67
C HIS A 543 6.38 -5.98 -3.51
N LEU A 544 7.55 -6.61 -3.52
CA LEU A 544 7.82 -7.87 -4.25
C LEU A 544 7.05 -9.06 -3.67
N ARG A 545 6.78 -9.08 -2.37
CA ARG A 545 5.93 -10.10 -1.73
C ARG A 545 4.43 -9.87 -1.95
N GLY A 546 4.05 -8.69 -2.42
CA GLY A 546 2.67 -8.33 -2.70
C GLY A 546 1.90 -7.82 -1.48
N ALA A 547 2.58 -7.14 -0.57
CA ALA A 547 1.92 -6.37 0.48
C ALA A 547 1.23 -5.12 -0.11
N ASP A 548 0.13 -4.71 0.53
CA ASP A 548 -0.34 -3.33 0.42
C ASP A 548 0.62 -2.40 1.18
N PHE A 549 0.72 -1.15 0.76
CA PHE A 549 1.64 -0.20 1.38
C PHE A 549 1.06 1.21 1.43
N PRO A 550 1.45 2.01 2.43
CA PRO A 550 0.96 3.37 2.57
C PRO A 550 1.46 4.25 1.42
N VAL A 551 0.59 5.13 0.95
CA VAL A 551 0.93 6.21 0.02
C VAL A 551 0.62 7.56 0.66
N PRO A 552 1.23 8.67 0.21
CA PRO A 552 0.91 10.00 0.72
C PRO A 552 -0.58 10.33 0.59
N SER A 553 -1.12 11.08 1.55
CA SER A 553 -2.53 11.55 1.53
C SER A 553 -2.88 12.33 0.26
N ALA A 554 -1.90 13.02 -0.33
CA ALA A 554 -2.02 13.70 -1.60
C ALA A 554 -2.42 12.77 -2.76
N VAL A 555 -1.96 11.51 -2.77
CA VAL A 555 -2.34 10.51 -3.78
C VAL A 555 -3.83 10.22 -3.69
N ALA A 556 -4.36 10.06 -2.47
CA ALA A 556 -5.80 9.89 -2.27
C ALA A 556 -6.58 11.10 -2.78
N GLY A 557 -6.10 12.32 -2.53
CA GLY A 557 -6.67 13.54 -3.11
C GLY A 557 -6.67 13.54 -4.65
N VAL A 558 -5.57 13.11 -5.29
CA VAL A 558 -5.46 13.02 -6.76
C VAL A 558 -6.48 12.05 -7.37
N VAL A 559 -6.72 10.90 -6.72
CA VAL A 559 -7.66 9.89 -7.23
C VAL A 559 -9.08 10.02 -6.66
N GLY A 560 -9.35 11.08 -5.88
CA GLY A 560 -10.66 11.31 -5.25
C GLY A 560 -11.03 10.31 -4.16
N CYS A 561 -10.06 9.61 -3.57
CA CYS A 561 -10.29 8.73 -2.43
C CYS A 561 -10.39 9.56 -1.15
N VAL A 562 -11.55 9.54 -0.50
CA VAL A 562 -11.78 10.22 0.78
C VAL A 562 -11.68 9.23 1.95
N PRO A 563 -11.47 9.70 3.19
CA PRO A 563 -11.40 8.83 4.35
C PRO A 563 -12.62 7.91 4.51
N GLY A 564 -12.38 6.67 4.90
CA GLY A 564 -13.40 5.63 5.04
C GLY A 564 -13.83 4.98 3.72
N ARG A 565 -13.31 5.44 2.57
CA ARG A 565 -13.65 4.93 1.24
C ARG A 565 -12.51 4.15 0.59
N GLU A 566 -12.85 3.50 -0.50
CA GLU A 566 -11.89 2.94 -1.45
C GLU A 566 -12.27 3.33 -2.87
N VAL A 567 -11.27 3.45 -3.72
CA VAL A 567 -11.40 3.77 -5.14
C VAL A 567 -10.70 2.66 -5.93
N ALA A 568 -11.43 2.09 -6.88
CA ALA A 568 -10.90 1.15 -7.86
C ALA A 568 -10.38 1.92 -9.08
N LEU A 569 -9.15 1.65 -9.46
CA LEU A 569 -8.44 2.21 -10.60
C LEU A 569 -8.24 1.12 -11.65
N SER A 570 -8.52 1.44 -12.91
CA SER A 570 -8.26 0.53 -14.04
C SER A 570 -6.76 0.49 -14.34
N SER A 571 -6.21 -0.68 -14.62
CA SER A 571 -4.81 -0.84 -15.07
C SER A 571 -4.70 -1.97 -16.10
N ARG A 572 -3.55 -2.03 -16.79
CA ARG A 572 -3.25 -3.08 -17.77
C ARG A 572 -3.17 -4.49 -17.16
N LEU A 573 -2.96 -4.61 -15.85
CA LEU A 573 -2.87 -5.90 -15.12
C LEU A 573 -4.07 -6.10 -14.17
N GLY A 574 -5.23 -5.56 -14.53
CA GLY A 574 -6.46 -5.67 -13.73
C GLY A 574 -6.65 -4.56 -12.69
N THR A 575 -7.74 -4.61 -11.94
CA THR A 575 -8.12 -3.52 -11.02
C THR A 575 -7.06 -3.27 -9.94
N GLN A 576 -6.65 -2.02 -9.77
CA GLN A 576 -5.81 -1.56 -8.67
C GLN A 576 -6.66 -0.78 -7.67
N VAL A 577 -6.50 -1.01 -6.37
CA VAL A 577 -7.33 -0.36 -5.34
C VAL A 577 -6.51 0.59 -4.49
N VAL A 578 -7.01 1.81 -4.30
CA VAL A 578 -6.56 2.75 -3.26
C VAL A 578 -7.62 2.79 -2.16
N ARG A 579 -7.23 2.53 -0.92
CA ARG A 579 -8.14 2.47 0.22
C ARG A 579 -7.68 3.40 1.33
N TRP A 580 -8.62 4.12 1.94
CA TRP A 580 -8.32 5.00 3.07
C TRP A 580 -9.10 4.63 4.32
N THR A 581 -8.89 3.42 4.82
CA THR A 581 -9.59 2.92 6.03
C THR A 581 -8.81 3.11 7.33
N GLY A 582 -7.53 3.46 7.25
CA GLY A 582 -6.66 3.71 8.40
C GLY A 582 -6.03 5.09 8.34
N ALA A 583 -4.93 5.26 9.07
CA ALA A 583 -4.21 6.52 9.21
C ALA A 583 -3.99 7.28 7.89
N SER A 584 -3.25 6.64 7.01
CA SER A 584 -2.93 7.07 5.66
C SER A 584 -3.71 6.23 4.64
N PRO A 585 -3.84 6.70 3.40
CA PRO A 585 -4.29 5.85 2.32
C PRO A 585 -3.25 4.75 2.01
N HIS A 586 -3.74 3.58 1.65
CA HIS A 586 -2.96 2.43 1.23
C HIS A 586 -3.26 2.12 -0.23
N LEU A 587 -2.20 1.82 -0.98
CA LEU A 587 -2.30 1.22 -2.30
C LEU A 587 -2.22 -0.30 -2.14
N GLY A 588 -3.12 -1.03 -2.81
CA GLY A 588 -3.03 -2.49 -2.88
C GLY A 588 -1.74 -2.98 -3.52
N SER A 589 -1.47 -4.29 -3.43
CA SER A 589 -0.27 -4.93 -3.99
C SER A 589 0.05 -4.47 -5.42
N VAL A 590 1.30 -4.08 -5.64
CA VAL A 590 1.85 -3.76 -6.97
C VAL A 590 2.75 -4.88 -7.51
N ARG A 591 2.87 -6.00 -6.80
CA ARG A 591 3.75 -7.14 -7.15
C ARG A 591 3.65 -7.55 -8.61
N ARG A 592 2.42 -7.67 -9.12
CA ARG A 592 2.16 -8.06 -10.52
C ARG A 592 2.80 -7.13 -11.55
N PHE A 593 2.91 -5.84 -11.24
CA PHE A 593 3.60 -4.89 -12.12
C PHE A 593 5.12 -5.01 -11.99
N LEU A 594 5.63 -5.32 -10.80
CA LEU A 594 7.07 -5.50 -10.59
C LEU A 594 7.59 -6.76 -11.28
N GLU A 595 6.82 -7.85 -11.21
CA GLU A 595 7.10 -9.10 -11.91
C GLU A 595 7.09 -8.89 -13.43
N ASP A 596 6.10 -8.16 -13.94
CA ASP A 596 6.01 -7.83 -15.38
C ASP A 596 7.16 -6.92 -15.86
N LEU A 597 7.60 -5.97 -15.03
CA LEU A 597 8.70 -5.06 -15.37
C LEU A 597 10.10 -5.61 -15.05
N GLY A 598 10.21 -6.71 -14.32
CA GLY A 598 11.49 -7.23 -13.83
C GLY A 598 12.20 -6.27 -12.86
N VAL A 599 11.46 -5.62 -11.95
CA VAL A 599 12.03 -4.66 -11.00
C VAL A 599 12.57 -5.37 -9.76
N ASP A 600 13.88 -5.28 -9.54
CA ASP A 600 14.53 -5.80 -8.33
C ASP A 600 14.37 -4.89 -7.10
N GLU A 601 14.60 -5.44 -5.91
CA GLU A 601 14.65 -4.68 -4.66
C GLU A 601 15.69 -3.56 -4.72
N GLY A 602 15.35 -2.39 -4.19
CA GLY A 602 16.22 -1.21 -4.18
C GLY A 602 16.15 -0.35 -5.43
N ASN A 603 15.61 -0.86 -6.54
CA ASN A 603 15.40 -0.05 -7.74
C ASN A 603 14.27 0.96 -7.55
N GLU A 604 14.39 2.14 -8.14
CA GLU A 604 13.33 3.15 -8.12
C GLU A 604 12.34 2.96 -9.29
N MET A 605 11.08 3.26 -9.00
CA MET A 605 9.95 3.20 -9.92
C MET A 605 9.02 4.38 -9.70
N PHE A 606 8.12 4.61 -10.66
CA PHE A 606 7.01 5.54 -10.52
C PHE A 606 5.68 4.79 -10.45
N LEU A 607 4.88 5.16 -9.48
CA LEU A 607 3.45 4.86 -9.47
C LEU A 607 2.74 6.01 -10.18
N GLU A 608 2.11 5.72 -11.32
CA GLU A 608 1.43 6.73 -12.14
C GLU A 608 -0.08 6.70 -11.86
N PHE A 609 -0.61 7.85 -11.46
CA PHE A 609 -2.01 8.07 -11.17
C PHE A 609 -2.62 9.04 -12.18
N HIS A 610 -3.68 8.61 -12.83
CA HIS A 610 -4.47 9.44 -13.73
C HIS A 610 -5.71 9.95 -13.00
N PRO A 611 -6.05 11.25 -13.09
CA PRO A 611 -7.31 11.78 -12.57
C PRO A 611 -8.55 11.06 -13.12
N GLY A 612 -8.46 10.43 -14.30
CA GLY A 612 -9.51 9.61 -14.92
C GLY A 612 -9.67 8.20 -14.34
N GLY A 613 -9.05 7.87 -13.21
CA GLY A 613 -9.19 6.56 -12.57
C GLY A 613 -8.35 5.45 -13.20
N ARG A 614 -7.24 5.81 -13.87
CA ARG A 614 -6.26 4.84 -14.41
C ARG A 614 -4.99 4.81 -13.54
N PHE A 615 -4.38 3.63 -13.44
CA PHE A 615 -3.15 3.37 -12.71
C PHE A 615 -2.15 2.59 -13.56
N ASP A 616 -0.86 2.88 -13.41
CA ASP A 616 0.22 2.03 -13.93
C ASP A 616 1.49 2.16 -13.06
N VAL A 617 2.44 1.25 -13.27
CA VAL A 617 3.79 1.35 -12.70
C VAL A 617 4.77 1.50 -13.85
N LEU A 618 5.70 2.46 -13.72
CA LEU A 618 6.71 2.77 -14.72
C LEU A 618 8.10 2.62 -14.11
N PRO A 619 9.10 2.08 -14.83
CA PRO A 619 10.48 2.07 -14.36
C PRO A 619 11.03 3.51 -14.30
N LEU A 620 11.96 3.76 -13.38
CA LEU A 620 12.78 4.98 -13.45
C LEU A 620 13.63 4.93 -14.72
N ARG A 621 13.62 6.01 -15.51
CA ARG A 621 14.45 6.09 -16.72
C ARG A 621 15.92 6.17 -16.34
N THR A 622 16.71 5.18 -16.75
CA THR A 622 18.17 5.23 -16.62
C THR A 622 18.74 6.24 -17.62
N VAL A 623 19.51 7.19 -17.09
CA VAL A 623 20.28 8.16 -17.88
C VAL A 623 21.76 7.79 -17.74
N ALA A 624 22.58 8.02 -18.77
CA ALA A 624 24.01 7.73 -18.72
C ALA A 624 24.71 8.42 -17.54
N ASP A 625 25.68 7.75 -16.92
CA ASP A 625 26.39 8.26 -15.74
C ASP A 625 27.12 9.59 -15.99
N ASN A 626 27.52 9.85 -17.24
CA ASN A 626 28.16 11.09 -17.65
C ASN A 626 27.18 12.16 -18.16
N ALA A 627 25.87 11.92 -18.13
CA ALA A 627 24.89 12.90 -18.58
C ALA A 627 24.86 14.14 -17.68
N GLU A 628 24.42 15.25 -18.27
CA GLU A 628 24.30 16.53 -17.57
C GLU A 628 23.36 16.41 -16.35
N PRO A 629 23.66 17.13 -15.25
CA PRO A 629 22.89 17.03 -14.01
C PRO A 629 21.38 17.27 -14.19
N LEU A 630 20.99 18.21 -15.06
CA LEU A 630 19.59 18.52 -15.35
C LEU A 630 18.86 17.35 -16.01
N ARG A 631 19.54 16.56 -16.84
CA ARG A 631 18.96 15.36 -17.51
C ARG A 631 18.69 14.26 -16.51
N LYS A 632 19.62 14.04 -15.58
CA LYS A 632 19.44 13.12 -14.45
C LYS A 632 18.28 13.59 -13.56
N ALA A 633 18.21 14.87 -13.23
CA ALA A 633 17.13 15.43 -12.43
C ALA A 633 15.75 15.31 -13.11
N LEU A 634 15.67 15.50 -14.44
CA LEU A 634 14.46 15.27 -15.22
C LEU A 634 13.98 13.81 -15.12
N ALA A 635 14.90 12.84 -15.14
CA ALA A 635 14.55 11.44 -14.93
C ALA A 635 14.00 11.19 -13.51
N LEU A 636 14.61 11.79 -12.48
CA LEU A 636 14.16 11.64 -11.08
C LEU A 636 12.78 12.25 -10.79
N ILE A 637 12.34 13.24 -11.57
CA ILE A 637 10.97 13.77 -11.48
C ILE A 637 9.98 13.01 -12.38
N GLY A 638 10.48 12.03 -13.14
CA GLY A 638 9.68 11.12 -13.95
C GLY A 638 9.52 11.53 -15.40
N HIS A 639 10.36 12.37 -15.99
CA HIS A 639 10.26 12.67 -17.43
C HIS A 639 10.54 11.40 -18.26
N SER A 640 9.71 11.09 -19.25
CA SER A 640 9.82 9.85 -20.06
C SER A 640 10.97 9.87 -21.06
N ALA A 641 11.37 11.07 -21.51
CA ALA A 641 12.47 11.27 -22.45
C ALA A 641 13.34 12.47 -21.99
N PRO A 642 14.06 12.34 -20.86
CA PRO A 642 14.83 13.44 -20.27
C PRO A 642 15.94 13.94 -21.20
N GLU A 643 16.49 13.08 -22.06
CA GLU A 643 17.64 13.38 -22.93
C GLU A 643 17.29 14.35 -24.08
N ILE A 644 16.01 14.45 -24.47
CA ILE A 644 15.56 15.23 -25.64
C ILE A 644 14.78 16.50 -25.28
N VAL A 645 14.61 16.80 -23.98
CA VAL A 645 13.94 18.04 -23.55
C VAL A 645 14.74 19.26 -24.05
N PRO A 646 14.12 20.23 -24.75
CA PRO A 646 14.80 21.46 -25.17
C PRO A 646 15.32 22.25 -23.96
N GLU A 647 16.48 22.90 -24.07
CA GLU A 647 17.13 23.62 -22.97
C GLU A 647 16.24 24.70 -22.33
N ASP A 648 15.51 25.45 -23.16
CA ASP A 648 14.53 26.46 -22.73
C ASP A 648 13.30 25.85 -22.03
N GLY A 649 13.00 24.57 -22.29
CA GLY A 649 11.94 23.80 -21.67
C GLY A 649 12.32 23.13 -20.34
N VAL A 650 13.60 23.11 -19.95
CA VAL A 650 14.07 22.39 -18.75
C VAL A 650 13.56 23.01 -17.46
N ALA A 651 13.77 24.32 -17.25
CA ALA A 651 13.29 25.00 -16.03
C ALA A 651 11.74 25.00 -15.91
N PRO A 652 10.97 25.27 -17.00
CA PRO A 652 9.52 25.11 -17.00
C PRO A 652 9.07 23.68 -16.64
N ALA A 653 9.76 22.64 -17.11
CA ALA A 653 9.41 21.26 -16.77
C ALA A 653 9.53 21.00 -15.26
N PHE A 654 10.60 21.48 -14.62
CA PHE A 654 10.75 21.41 -13.17
C PHE A 654 9.69 22.24 -12.43
N ALA A 655 9.40 23.46 -12.91
CA ALA A 655 8.37 24.32 -12.32
C ALA A 655 6.98 23.68 -12.36
N ALA A 656 6.58 23.16 -13.53
CA ALA A 656 5.31 22.48 -13.73
C ALA A 656 5.18 21.24 -12.84
N ALA A 657 6.27 20.47 -12.67
CA ALA A 657 6.29 19.25 -11.86
C ALA A 657 5.97 19.48 -10.38
N VAL A 658 6.25 20.67 -9.85
CA VAL A 658 5.97 21.07 -8.47
C VAL A 658 4.90 22.15 -8.36
N GLY A 659 4.12 22.39 -9.42
CA GLY A 659 2.95 23.27 -9.38
C GLY A 659 3.25 24.77 -9.38
N LEU A 660 4.42 25.20 -9.87
CA LEU A 660 4.77 26.62 -10.04
C LEU A 660 4.30 27.21 -11.38
N GLY A 661 3.58 26.43 -12.21
CA GLY A 661 3.10 26.88 -13.52
C GLY A 661 4.27 27.17 -14.47
N ASP A 662 4.20 28.30 -15.17
CA ASP A 662 5.17 28.70 -16.21
C ASP A 662 6.38 29.46 -15.64
N GLU A 663 6.75 29.23 -14.37
CA GLU A 663 7.95 29.83 -13.79
C GLU A 663 9.20 29.36 -14.54
N THR A 664 10.06 30.30 -14.90
CA THR A 664 11.27 30.07 -15.69
C THR A 664 12.54 30.35 -14.90
N ARG A 665 12.45 31.00 -13.74
CA ARG A 665 13.60 31.46 -12.94
C ARG A 665 14.20 30.31 -12.12
N PRO A 666 15.45 29.89 -12.39
CA PRO A 666 16.09 28.77 -11.68
C PRO A 666 16.12 28.91 -10.16
N ARG A 667 16.30 30.12 -9.63
CA ARG A 667 16.34 30.37 -8.17
C ARG A 667 15.00 30.06 -7.48
N ARG A 668 13.87 30.39 -8.13
CA ARG A 668 12.52 30.13 -7.60
C ARG A 668 12.20 28.65 -7.66
N VAL A 669 12.55 27.99 -8.76
CA VAL A 669 12.40 26.52 -8.91
C VAL A 669 13.24 25.80 -7.86
N LEU A 670 14.53 26.12 -7.74
CA LEU A 670 15.42 25.52 -6.74
C LEU A 670 14.90 25.71 -5.31
N SER A 671 14.40 26.91 -4.97
CA SER A 671 13.79 27.18 -3.67
C SER A 671 12.59 26.27 -3.38
N ALA A 672 11.73 26.03 -4.37
CA ALA A 672 10.60 25.12 -4.22
C ALA A 672 11.02 23.65 -4.02
N TYR A 673 12.05 23.17 -4.72
CA TYR A 673 12.60 21.82 -4.49
C TYR A 673 13.27 21.69 -3.12
N ARG A 674 13.98 22.73 -2.66
CA ARG A 674 14.53 22.81 -1.29
C ARG A 674 13.42 22.76 -0.24
N ALA A 675 12.35 23.53 -0.41
CA ALA A 675 11.20 23.52 0.50
C ALA A 675 10.50 22.15 0.58
N ARG A 676 10.61 21.34 -0.48
CA ARG A 676 10.13 19.95 -0.54
C ARG A 676 11.12 18.93 -0.01
N HIS A 677 12.35 19.31 0.33
CA HIS A 677 13.41 18.41 0.83
C HIS A 677 13.76 17.27 -0.12
N GLU A 678 13.80 17.55 -1.43
CA GLU A 678 14.15 16.59 -2.48
C GLU A 678 15.67 16.49 -2.66
N ALA A 679 16.39 15.99 -1.65
CA ALA A 679 17.86 16.06 -1.57
C ALA A 679 18.59 15.68 -2.87
N GLU A 680 18.22 14.57 -3.50
CA GLU A 680 18.83 14.10 -4.76
C GLU A 680 18.57 15.06 -5.93
N VAL A 681 17.34 15.56 -6.07
CA VAL A 681 16.99 16.49 -7.16
C VAL A 681 17.62 17.85 -6.90
N THR A 682 17.54 18.35 -5.66
CA THR A 682 18.15 19.61 -5.23
C THR A 682 19.65 19.62 -5.49
N ALA A 683 20.38 18.54 -5.16
CA ALA A 683 21.82 18.46 -5.41
C ALA A 683 22.17 18.59 -6.90
N LEU A 684 21.41 17.94 -7.79
CA LEU A 684 21.61 18.04 -9.24
C LEU A 684 21.26 19.43 -9.78
N LEU A 685 20.19 20.05 -9.27
CA LEU A 685 19.81 21.42 -9.63
C LEU A 685 20.84 22.45 -9.14
N GLU A 686 21.41 22.26 -7.94
CA GLU A 686 22.48 23.10 -7.40
C GLU A 686 23.74 22.98 -8.25
N GLN A 687 24.16 21.76 -8.59
CA GLN A 687 25.31 21.52 -9.47
C GLN A 687 25.17 22.24 -10.81
N ALA A 688 23.95 22.34 -11.36
CA ALA A 688 23.71 22.98 -12.64
C ALA A 688 23.54 24.51 -12.55
N TRP A 689 22.87 25.02 -11.52
CA TRP A 689 22.43 26.42 -11.46
C TRP A 689 23.23 27.29 -10.48
N VAL A 690 23.87 26.69 -9.48
CA VAL A 690 24.73 27.39 -8.52
C VAL A 690 26.17 27.16 -8.95
N ARG A 691 26.73 28.10 -9.74
CA ARG A 691 28.14 28.04 -10.12
C ARG A 691 29.01 27.98 -8.86
N VAL A 692 29.82 26.94 -8.71
CA VAL A 692 31.01 27.01 -7.86
C VAL A 692 31.95 28.04 -8.50
N PRO A 693 32.37 29.10 -7.79
CA PRO A 693 33.41 29.97 -8.32
C PRO A 693 34.67 29.11 -8.52
N SER A 694 35.11 29.01 -9.77
CA SER A 694 36.41 28.43 -10.14
C SER A 694 37.56 29.25 -9.60
#